data_AF-A0A7I9YXZ3-F1
#
_entry.id   AF-A0A7I9YXZ3-F1
#
_cell.length_a   1.000
_cell.length_b   1.000
_cell.length_c   1.000
_cell.angle_alpha   90.00
_cell.angle_beta   90.00
_cell.angle_gamma   90.00
#
_symmetry.space_group_name_H-M   'P 1'
#
loop_
_entity.id
_entity.type
_entity.pdbx_description
1 polymer ?
#
loop_
_entity_poly.entity_id
_entity_poly.type
_entity_poly.pdbx_seq_one_letter_code
_entity_poly.pdbx_strand_id
1 'polypeptide(L)'
;MSYVITAPELVAAAAVDMAGIGAAVNAANQTAEAATTQLIAAAGDEVSAAVAALFGAHGQQYRLISTQAAAFHDQLMRSVAGAANAYATAETASIDQLLLDVINAPTQILFGRQLIGHGADATTPGGRGGDGGLLWGNGGHGATGAPGQDGGAGGSAGLFGTGGNGGAGGAGLAGAAGAPGMAGGNGGAGGAGGFFFGQGGAGGAGGAGGAGGAGASAAVGTGAAGVAGGAGGAGGRGGTGGAQGLFFGHGGHGGTGGDGGQGGNGGNGASAPNAAGGAGAAGGAGGAGGVGGAAGTGGGLAGASGNGGQGGNGGDGAVGADTTAVLGNGNGTNGFAGGAGGAGGAGGSSGIGGTNGTGGHGGSGGNGGRGADGSNMDLTGGDGGAGGRGGNAGAGGTAGTGGVGGSAGSAGNGGDGGAGGAGGQGFSDGAGTATGGQGGHGGEPGTGGNSGNGGKGGAGGNALSEGSGDAIGGAGGAGASGATGGDGGSGGSAVNGGSGHAVGGTAGIGGDGTAGRGGNGGNGGNATANGAGNAIGRNGAAGGTGTTGGGNGGHGGNATSGGGDAIGGNGAAGTSGATGGDGGNGGSATAGSGQVIAGTAGVGGNGTAGGGGNGGNGGGATSFNFGSAFTLVGADGAAGGTGTTAGGNGGNGGSAYRDGAGDAIGGKGGNGGDGGSGGHGGMGGDAVRLGASTWTATAGDGGGGGSGFQGAGGNGGNGGFAEGEGSGDATGGRGAAGGTGTTGGGNGGNGGEGRSLGTGDAIGGDGGNGGDGGSGGHGGMGGAATLLNIVPTATATAGDGGDGGSGIQGAGGDGGDGGTATSPSPPPGNAFGGTGGTGGTGTPPGQPGAHGAPQ
;
A
#
# COMPACT_ATOMS: atom_id res chain seq x y z
N MET A 1 25.50 57.52 40.10
CA MET A 1 26.07 57.02 38.83
C MET A 1 26.36 58.23 37.96
N SER A 2 27.55 58.34 37.36
CA SER A 2 27.96 59.51 36.60
C SER A 2 27.09 59.70 35.36
N TYR A 3 26.52 60.88 35.18
CA TYR A 3 25.88 61.26 33.92
C TYR A 3 26.95 61.43 32.86
N VAL A 4 26.95 60.56 31.86
CA VAL A 4 27.70 60.76 30.62
C VAL A 4 26.79 61.58 29.71
N ILE A 5 27.14 62.85 29.49
CA ILE A 5 26.50 63.71 28.48
C ILE A 5 27.32 63.55 27.20
N THR A 6 26.79 62.86 26.21
CA THR A 6 27.33 62.85 24.83
C THR A 6 26.48 63.76 23.97
N ALA A 7 27.08 64.75 23.30
CA ALA A 7 26.39 65.64 22.35
C ALA A 7 26.14 64.88 21.02
N PRO A 8 24.89 64.51 20.67
CA PRO A 8 24.60 63.70 19.49
C PRO A 8 24.99 64.37 18.17
N GLU A 9 24.99 65.72 18.12
CA GLU A 9 25.37 66.46 16.93
C GLU A 9 26.86 66.30 16.58
N LEU A 10 27.74 66.14 17.57
CA LEU A 10 29.18 65.91 17.33
C LEU A 10 29.46 64.50 16.79
N VAL A 11 28.66 63.51 17.21
CA VAL A 11 28.78 62.11 16.73
C VAL A 11 28.24 61.99 15.31
N ALA A 12 27.14 62.69 14.99
CA ALA A 12 26.60 62.75 13.62
C ALA A 12 27.57 63.43 12.63
N ALA A 13 28.21 64.53 13.03
CA ALA A 13 29.22 65.21 12.22
C ALA A 13 30.44 64.33 11.93
N ALA A 14 30.98 63.66 12.97
CA ALA A 14 32.09 62.72 12.82
C ALA A 14 31.73 61.51 11.92
N ALA A 15 30.47 61.06 11.95
CA ALA A 15 30.00 59.97 11.10
C ALA A 15 29.94 60.37 9.62
N VAL A 16 29.59 61.62 9.31
CA VAL A 16 29.61 62.15 7.94
C VAL A 16 31.04 62.24 7.41
N ASP A 17 31.98 62.73 8.22
CA ASP A 17 33.39 62.81 7.83
C ASP A 17 34.01 61.41 7.58
N MET A 18 33.70 60.43 8.44
CA MET A 18 34.15 59.03 8.28
C MET A 18 33.53 58.33 7.05
N ALA A 19 32.27 58.65 6.71
CA ALA A 19 31.65 58.17 5.47
C ALA A 19 32.30 58.79 4.23
N GLY A 20 32.67 60.07 4.29
CA GLY A 20 33.41 60.76 3.23
C GLY A 20 34.79 60.14 2.97
N ILE A 21 35.53 59.78 4.03
CA ILE A 21 36.81 59.07 3.91
C ILE A 21 36.60 57.67 3.29
N GLY A 22 35.58 56.92 3.73
CA GLY A 22 35.27 55.59 3.18
C GLY A 22 34.92 55.61 1.69
N ALA A 23 34.15 56.61 1.25
CA ALA A 23 33.80 56.81 -0.16
C ALA A 23 35.05 57.14 -1.01
N ALA A 24 35.95 58.00 -0.50
CA ALA A 24 37.19 58.35 -1.17
C ALA A 24 38.12 57.14 -1.35
N VAL A 25 38.22 56.27 -0.34
CA VAL A 25 39.02 55.04 -0.40
C VAL A 25 38.43 54.01 -1.37
N ASN A 26 37.10 53.83 -1.36
CA ASN A 26 36.44 52.90 -2.29
C ASN A 26 36.56 53.36 -3.75
N ALA A 27 36.44 54.67 -4.01
CA ALA A 27 36.66 55.25 -5.35
C ALA A 27 38.10 55.06 -5.84
N ALA A 28 39.10 55.20 -4.96
CA ALA A 28 40.50 54.92 -5.30
C ALA A 28 40.73 53.45 -5.64
N ASN A 29 40.12 52.53 -4.88
CA ASN A 29 40.22 51.08 -5.13
C ASN A 29 39.56 50.65 -6.45
N GLN A 30 38.43 51.26 -6.83
CA GLN A 30 37.79 51.03 -8.14
C GLN A 30 38.63 51.59 -9.30
N THR A 31 39.29 52.73 -9.10
CA THR A 31 40.13 53.34 -10.15
C THR A 31 41.38 52.49 -10.43
N ALA A 32 41.93 51.82 -9.42
CA ALA A 32 43.09 50.95 -9.55
C ALA A 32 42.76 49.52 -10.05
N GLU A 33 41.47 49.22 -10.24
CA GLU A 33 40.96 47.86 -10.44
C GLU A 33 41.49 47.18 -11.71
N ALA A 34 41.41 47.86 -12.85
CA ALA A 34 41.83 47.28 -14.12
C ALA A 34 43.35 47.10 -14.19
N ALA A 35 44.11 48.11 -13.72
CA ALA A 35 45.57 48.13 -13.78
C ALA A 35 46.22 47.04 -12.91
N THR A 36 45.54 46.59 -11.85
CA THR A 36 46.06 45.59 -10.90
C THR A 36 45.59 44.17 -11.17
N THR A 37 44.57 43.98 -12.01
CA THR A 37 43.97 42.66 -12.25
C THR A 37 44.08 42.16 -13.69
N GLN A 38 44.39 43.03 -14.64
CA GLN A 38 44.56 42.69 -16.05
C GLN A 38 46.03 42.81 -16.48
N LEU A 39 46.95 42.37 -15.62
CA LEU A 39 48.37 42.35 -15.98
C LEU A 39 48.63 41.26 -17.03
N ILE A 40 49.13 41.65 -18.19
CA ILE A 40 49.47 40.73 -19.28
C ILE A 40 50.91 40.23 -19.10
N ALA A 41 51.16 38.97 -19.43
CA ALA A 41 52.51 38.40 -19.41
C ALA A 41 53.46 39.25 -20.27
N ALA A 42 54.60 39.64 -19.70
CA ALA A 42 55.55 40.52 -20.37
C ALA A 42 56.21 39.86 -21.61
N ALA A 43 56.28 38.53 -21.64
CA ALA A 43 56.74 37.71 -22.76
C ALA A 43 55.99 36.37 -22.77
N GLY A 44 56.13 35.59 -23.85
CA GLY A 44 55.39 34.34 -24.07
C GLY A 44 55.88 33.12 -23.29
N ASP A 45 56.82 33.29 -22.36
CA ASP A 45 57.37 32.22 -21.53
C ASP A 45 56.52 31.94 -20.29
N GLU A 46 56.61 30.72 -19.77
CA GLU A 46 55.78 30.27 -18.65
C GLU A 46 56.06 31.02 -17.35
N VAL A 47 57.25 31.60 -17.16
CA VAL A 47 57.58 32.37 -15.94
C VAL A 47 56.91 33.74 -15.97
N SER A 48 56.97 34.44 -17.11
CA SER A 48 56.26 35.71 -17.31
C SER A 48 54.74 35.54 -17.21
N ALA A 49 54.21 34.43 -17.74
CA ALA A 49 52.80 34.07 -17.61
C ALA A 49 52.42 33.76 -16.15
N ALA A 50 53.26 33.02 -15.42
CA ALA A 50 53.02 32.69 -14.01
C ALA A 50 53.08 33.92 -13.10
N VAL A 51 54.01 34.86 -13.34
CA VAL A 51 54.13 36.10 -12.56
C VAL A 51 52.93 37.02 -12.84
N ALA A 52 52.51 37.17 -14.09
CA ALA A 52 51.31 37.94 -14.43
C ALA A 52 50.04 37.33 -13.81
N ALA A 53 49.93 35.99 -13.83
CA ALA A 53 48.85 35.27 -13.18
C ALA A 53 48.85 35.44 -11.65
N LEU A 54 50.03 35.41 -11.01
CA LEU A 54 50.16 35.62 -9.56
C LEU A 54 49.72 37.03 -9.14
N PHE A 55 50.20 38.07 -9.83
CA PHE A 55 49.81 39.45 -9.52
C PHE A 55 48.34 39.73 -9.88
N GLY A 56 47.83 39.16 -10.97
CA GLY A 56 46.40 39.20 -11.30
C GLY A 56 45.53 38.55 -10.23
N ALA A 57 45.92 37.38 -9.73
CA ALA A 57 45.24 36.70 -8.63
C ALA A 57 45.33 37.50 -7.31
N HIS A 58 46.48 38.10 -7.02
CA HIS A 58 46.64 38.93 -5.82
C HIS A 58 45.81 40.23 -5.89
N GLY A 59 45.72 40.85 -7.07
CA GLY A 59 44.81 41.97 -7.30
C GLY A 59 43.35 41.58 -7.07
N GLN A 60 42.93 40.41 -7.56
CA GLN A 60 41.57 39.89 -7.32
C GLN A 60 41.29 39.63 -5.82
N GLN A 61 42.26 39.08 -5.09
CA GLN A 61 42.15 38.88 -3.64
C GLN A 61 42.08 40.20 -2.87
N TYR A 62 42.89 41.20 -3.26
CA TYR A 62 42.83 42.53 -2.66
C TYR A 62 41.48 43.20 -2.90
N ARG A 63 40.84 42.99 -4.07
CA ARG A 63 39.48 43.49 -4.33
C ARG A 63 38.44 42.84 -3.42
N LEU A 64 38.53 41.53 -3.18
CA LEU A 64 37.61 40.84 -2.28
C LEU A 64 37.73 41.38 -0.86
N ILE A 65 38.95 41.53 -0.35
CA ILE A 65 39.19 42.05 1.00
C ILE A 65 38.78 43.52 1.10
N SER A 66 39.05 44.34 0.08
CA SER A 66 38.66 45.76 0.07
C SER A 66 37.14 45.94 -0.01
N THR A 67 36.43 45.07 -0.75
CA THR A 67 34.96 45.07 -0.82
C THR A 67 34.35 44.65 0.52
N GLN A 68 34.97 43.66 1.19
CA GLN A 68 34.55 43.23 2.51
C GLN A 68 34.84 44.29 3.58
N ALA A 69 35.98 44.98 3.49
CA ALA A 69 36.32 46.11 4.36
C ALA A 69 35.36 47.30 4.14
N ALA A 70 34.96 47.59 2.90
CA ALA A 70 33.95 48.61 2.61
C ALA A 70 32.57 48.22 3.16
N ALA A 71 32.16 46.96 3.02
CA ALA A 71 30.91 46.46 3.59
C ALA A 71 30.93 46.50 5.13
N PHE A 72 32.07 46.18 5.74
CA PHE A 72 32.26 46.32 7.19
C PHE A 72 32.24 47.79 7.62
N HIS A 73 32.90 48.68 6.89
CA HIS A 73 32.87 50.12 7.14
C HIS A 73 31.44 50.66 7.04
N ASP A 74 30.68 50.25 6.02
CA ASP A 74 29.27 50.63 5.91
C ASP A 74 28.40 50.06 7.03
N GLN A 75 28.67 48.83 7.48
CA GLN A 75 27.97 48.24 8.62
C GLN A 75 28.32 48.93 9.93
N LEU A 76 29.60 49.30 10.12
CA LEU A 76 30.07 50.08 11.26
C LEU A 76 29.43 51.46 11.26
N MET A 77 29.37 52.13 10.11
CA MET A 77 28.73 53.43 10.00
C MET A 77 27.21 53.35 10.18
N ARG A 78 26.56 52.30 9.69
CA ARG A 78 25.14 52.02 9.96
C ARG A 78 24.89 51.68 11.44
N SER A 79 25.83 51.03 12.12
CA SER A 79 25.69 50.75 13.55
C SER A 79 25.97 51.97 14.42
N VAL A 80 26.94 52.82 14.05
CA VAL A 80 27.24 54.09 14.73
C VAL A 80 26.11 55.09 14.51
N ALA A 81 25.60 55.21 13.27
CA ALA A 81 24.40 56.00 12.98
C ALA A 81 23.16 55.41 13.66
N GLY A 82 23.04 54.08 13.72
CA GLY A 82 21.99 53.37 14.43
C GLY A 82 22.06 53.52 15.95
N ALA A 83 23.25 53.60 16.53
CA ALA A 83 23.47 53.86 17.95
C ALA A 83 23.19 55.32 18.28
N ALA A 84 23.66 56.27 17.46
CA ALA A 84 23.32 57.69 17.59
C ALA A 84 21.80 57.91 17.44
N ASN A 85 21.16 57.24 16.49
CA ASN A 85 19.69 57.23 16.37
C ASN A 85 19.03 56.52 17.55
N ALA A 86 19.56 55.41 18.07
CA ALA A 86 18.97 54.72 19.22
C ALA A 86 19.07 55.56 20.51
N TYR A 87 20.10 56.39 20.66
CA TYR A 87 20.17 57.35 21.76
C TYR A 87 19.24 58.56 21.55
N ALA A 88 19.14 59.08 20.32
CA ALA A 88 18.19 60.16 19.99
C ALA A 88 16.72 59.69 20.03
N THR A 89 16.43 58.47 19.58
CA THR A 89 15.10 57.84 19.64
C THR A 89 14.82 57.21 20.99
N ALA A 90 15.79 56.96 21.86
CA ALA A 90 15.51 56.66 23.27
C ALA A 90 15.01 57.91 24.01
N GLU A 91 15.56 59.10 23.73
CA GLU A 91 15.01 60.37 24.24
C GLU A 91 13.65 60.70 23.59
N THR A 92 13.47 60.41 22.30
CA THR A 92 12.20 60.70 21.58
C THR A 92 11.10 59.66 21.85
N ALA A 93 11.41 58.37 21.96
CA ALA A 93 10.47 57.32 22.36
C ALA A 93 10.12 57.41 23.84
N SER A 94 11.03 57.90 24.70
CA SER A 94 10.69 58.25 26.07
C SER A 94 9.72 59.44 26.13
N ILE A 95 9.79 60.40 25.20
CA ILE A 95 8.84 61.53 25.12
C ILE A 95 7.52 61.11 24.50
N ASP A 96 7.50 60.31 23.42
CA ASP A 96 6.27 59.81 22.81
C ASP A 96 5.53 58.86 23.76
N GLN A 97 6.24 58.01 24.50
CA GLN A 97 5.64 57.18 25.54
C GLN A 97 5.13 58.04 26.71
N LEU A 98 5.87 59.09 27.12
CA LEU A 98 5.42 60.02 28.16
C LEU A 98 4.19 60.84 27.70
N LEU A 99 4.13 61.22 26.42
CA LEU A 99 3.00 61.93 25.82
C LEU A 99 1.78 61.01 25.70
N LEU A 100 1.98 59.76 25.26
CA LEU A 100 0.94 58.73 25.28
C LEU A 100 0.49 58.44 26.71
N ASP A 101 1.39 58.39 27.70
CA ASP A 101 1.04 58.18 29.10
C ASP A 101 0.21 59.36 29.65
N VAL A 102 0.52 60.61 29.28
CA VAL A 102 -0.28 61.79 29.62
C VAL A 102 -1.65 61.77 28.92
N ILE A 103 -1.71 61.39 27.65
CA ILE A 103 -2.95 61.29 26.86
C ILE A 103 -3.82 60.13 27.35
N ASN A 104 -3.20 59.02 27.76
CA ASN A 104 -3.87 57.81 28.21
C ASN A 104 -4.20 57.86 29.70
N ALA A 105 -3.51 58.67 30.52
CA ALA A 105 -3.73 58.73 31.97
C ALA A 105 -5.20 59.02 32.36
N PRO A 106 -5.90 59.99 31.75
CA PRO A 106 -7.30 60.24 32.08
C PRO A 106 -8.19 59.01 31.82
N THR A 107 -8.01 58.32 30.71
CA THR A 107 -8.85 57.15 30.35
C THR A 107 -8.41 55.90 31.10
N GLN A 108 -7.13 55.76 31.43
CA GLN A 108 -6.62 54.69 32.26
C GLN A 108 -7.16 54.81 33.69
N ILE A 109 -7.26 56.01 34.24
CA ILE A 109 -7.85 56.25 35.56
C ILE A 109 -9.37 56.04 35.53
N LEU A 110 -10.05 56.55 34.51
CA LEU A 110 -11.52 56.59 34.48
C LEU A 110 -12.15 55.27 34.00
N PHE A 111 -11.47 54.54 33.11
CA PHE A 111 -12.01 53.35 32.44
C PHE A 111 -11.08 52.13 32.50
N GLY A 112 -9.89 52.25 33.13
CA GLY A 112 -8.92 51.16 33.20
C GLY A 112 -8.31 50.77 31.85
N ARG A 113 -8.37 51.67 30.85
CA ARG A 113 -7.95 51.39 29.47
C ARG A 113 -7.30 52.61 28.81
N GLN A 114 -6.25 52.38 28.03
CA GLN A 114 -5.59 53.45 27.25
C GLN A 114 -6.57 54.05 26.25
N LEU A 115 -6.39 55.33 25.88
CA LEU A 115 -7.14 55.95 24.80
C LEU A 115 -6.56 55.51 23.44
N ILE A 116 -5.22 55.53 23.31
CA ILE A 116 -4.46 55.13 22.13
C ILE A 116 -3.33 54.20 22.57
N GLY A 117 -3.28 52.99 22.02
CA GLY A 117 -2.22 52.01 22.31
C GLY A 117 -2.63 50.58 21.95
N HIS A 118 -1.66 49.68 21.78
CA HIS A 118 -1.95 48.27 21.55
C HIS A 118 -2.19 47.53 22.85
N GLY A 119 -3.03 46.50 22.78
CA GLY A 119 -3.20 45.56 23.88
C GLY A 119 -1.93 44.75 24.08
N ALA A 120 -1.54 44.53 25.34
CA ALA A 120 -0.38 43.70 25.63
C ALA A 120 -0.66 42.23 25.30
N ASP A 121 0.26 41.57 24.61
CA ASP A 121 0.21 40.13 24.41
C ASP A 121 0.34 39.41 25.75
N ALA A 122 -0.46 38.38 25.95
CA ALA A 122 -0.34 37.56 27.13
C ALA A 122 0.91 36.68 27.04
N THR A 123 1.66 36.62 28.14
CA THR A 123 2.86 35.76 28.27
C THR A 123 2.65 34.59 29.23
N THR A 124 1.62 34.67 30.08
CA THR A 124 1.25 33.57 30.98
C THR A 124 0.41 32.55 30.22
N PRO A 125 0.70 31.24 30.30
CA PRO A 125 -0.04 30.23 29.55
C PRO A 125 -1.56 30.30 29.77
N GLY A 126 -2.32 30.27 28.67
CA GLY A 126 -3.78 30.45 28.65
C GLY A 126 -4.26 31.87 29.00
N GLY A 127 -3.35 32.82 29.23
CA GLY A 127 -3.67 34.21 29.55
C GLY A 127 -4.31 34.94 28.38
N ARG A 128 -5.33 35.75 28.66
CA ARG A 128 -6.01 36.58 27.66
C ARG A 128 -5.15 37.78 27.26
N GLY A 129 -5.06 38.07 25.97
CA GLY A 129 -4.43 39.28 25.45
C GLY A 129 -5.17 40.54 25.91
N GLY A 130 -4.44 41.59 26.25
CA GLY A 130 -5.00 42.87 26.68
C GLY A 130 -5.84 43.52 25.57
N ASP A 131 -6.87 44.28 25.93
CA ASP A 131 -7.63 45.04 24.95
C ASP A 131 -6.81 46.24 24.45
N GLY A 132 -6.94 46.59 23.16
CA GLY A 132 -6.28 47.78 22.57
C GLY A 132 -6.82 49.09 23.16
N GLY A 133 -6.30 50.27 22.82
CA GLY A 133 -6.83 51.56 23.31
C GLY A 133 -8.31 51.78 22.94
N LEU A 134 -9.05 52.62 23.66
CA LEU A 134 -10.47 52.91 23.43
C LEU A 134 -10.74 53.49 22.03
N LEU A 135 -9.84 54.35 21.53
CA LEU A 135 -9.97 54.99 20.22
C LEU A 135 -9.18 54.23 19.15
N TRP A 136 -7.88 54.06 19.37
CA TRP A 136 -7.00 53.42 18.39
C TRP A 136 -6.13 52.37 19.08
N GLY A 137 -6.14 51.15 18.55
CA GLY A 137 -5.36 50.08 19.13
C GLY A 137 -5.82 48.70 18.70
N ASN A 138 -4.87 47.89 18.24
CA ASN A 138 -5.10 46.46 18.07
C ASN A 138 -5.18 45.78 19.44
N GLY A 139 -5.98 44.73 19.55
CA GLY A 139 -5.95 43.88 20.73
C GLY A 139 -4.69 43.00 20.76
N GLY A 140 -4.24 42.67 21.97
CA GLY A 140 -3.09 41.78 22.18
C GLY A 140 -3.44 40.32 21.90
N HIS A 141 -2.45 39.52 21.54
CA HIS A 141 -2.57 38.10 21.33
C HIS A 141 -2.78 37.35 22.64
N GLY A 142 -3.64 36.33 22.62
CA GLY A 142 -3.77 35.38 23.71
C GLY A 142 -2.58 34.43 23.77
N ALA A 143 -2.18 34.03 24.98
CA ALA A 143 -1.07 33.11 25.18
C ALA A 143 -1.49 31.66 24.88
N THR A 144 -0.54 30.86 24.41
CA THR A 144 -0.75 29.41 24.29
C THR A 144 -1.03 28.77 25.65
N GLY A 145 -1.92 27.79 25.72
CA GLY A 145 -2.19 27.03 26.95
C GLY A 145 -1.01 26.15 27.37
N ALA A 146 -0.85 25.93 28.68
CA ALA A 146 -0.03 24.84 29.21
C ALA A 146 -0.66 23.47 28.87
N PRO A 147 0.01 22.33 29.10
CA PRO A 147 -0.55 21.03 28.73
C PRO A 147 -1.99 20.80 29.24
N GLY A 148 -2.91 20.47 28.32
CA GLY A 148 -4.34 20.29 28.58
C GLY A 148 -5.13 21.57 28.92
N GLN A 149 -4.47 22.72 29.02
CA GLN A 149 -5.09 24.01 29.30
C GLN A 149 -5.52 24.71 28.00
N ASP A 150 -6.66 25.38 28.04
CA ASP A 150 -7.14 26.21 26.94
C ASP A 150 -6.17 27.37 26.65
N GLY A 151 -6.10 27.74 25.37
CA GLY A 151 -5.41 28.93 24.91
C GLY A 151 -6.16 30.20 25.31
N GLY A 152 -5.42 31.26 25.57
CA GLY A 152 -5.99 32.53 25.98
C GLY A 152 -6.75 33.21 24.85
N ALA A 153 -7.85 33.89 25.17
CA ALA A 153 -8.54 34.71 24.16
C ALA A 153 -7.66 35.88 23.72
N GLY A 154 -7.81 36.30 22.46
CA GLY A 154 -7.26 37.56 21.98
C GLY A 154 -7.99 38.76 22.57
N GLY A 155 -7.27 39.87 22.74
CA GLY A 155 -7.83 41.13 23.17
C GLY A 155 -8.69 41.77 22.08
N SER A 156 -9.71 42.51 22.48
CA SER A 156 -10.52 43.29 21.55
C SER A 156 -9.80 44.58 21.16
N ALA A 157 -9.95 45.01 19.91
CA ALA A 157 -9.51 46.33 19.49
C ALA A 157 -10.36 47.46 20.09
N GLY A 158 -9.94 48.70 19.84
CA GLY A 158 -10.67 49.92 20.18
C GLY A 158 -11.84 50.24 19.27
N LEU A 159 -12.06 51.53 19.03
CA LEU A 159 -12.94 52.01 17.97
C LEU A 159 -12.38 51.70 16.58
N PHE A 160 -11.05 51.78 16.45
CA PHE A 160 -10.27 51.42 15.28
C PHE A 160 -9.13 50.46 15.67
N GLY A 161 -8.92 49.43 14.86
CA GLY A 161 -7.82 48.46 15.05
C GLY A 161 -8.25 47.03 14.74
N THR A 162 -7.31 46.09 14.76
CA THR A 162 -7.59 44.67 14.56
C THR A 162 -7.66 43.94 15.89
N GLY A 163 -8.56 42.97 16.01
CA GLY A 163 -8.62 42.11 17.18
C GLY A 163 -7.36 41.25 17.29
N GLY A 164 -6.96 40.93 18.52
CA GLY A 164 -5.84 40.05 18.78
C GLY A 164 -6.17 38.59 18.44
N ASN A 165 -5.19 37.82 17.98
CA ASN A 165 -5.42 36.38 17.77
C ASN A 165 -5.58 35.64 19.11
N GLY A 166 -6.42 34.61 19.13
CA GLY A 166 -6.48 33.68 20.24
C GLY A 166 -5.24 32.78 20.29
N GLY A 167 -4.80 32.43 21.50
CA GLY A 167 -3.71 31.49 21.74
C GLY A 167 -4.12 30.06 21.42
N ALA A 168 -3.17 29.22 21.01
CA ALA A 168 -3.45 27.79 20.81
C ALA A 168 -3.71 27.10 22.16
N GLY A 169 -4.57 26.07 22.15
CA GLY A 169 -4.73 25.19 23.31
C GLY A 169 -3.49 24.34 23.53
N GLY A 170 -3.16 24.04 24.78
CA GLY A 170 -2.01 23.21 25.10
C GLY A 170 -2.28 21.73 24.87
N ALA A 171 -1.26 20.99 24.39
CA ALA A 171 -1.38 19.57 24.13
C ALA A 171 -1.64 18.76 25.41
N GLY A 172 -2.42 17.69 25.33
CA GLY A 172 -2.65 16.78 26.44
C GLY A 172 -1.40 15.97 26.79
N LEU A 173 -1.20 15.70 28.08
CA LEU A 173 -0.17 14.78 28.57
C LEU A 173 -0.54 13.32 28.27
N ALA A 174 0.47 12.50 27.99
CA ALA A 174 0.28 11.07 27.84
C ALA A 174 -0.18 10.41 29.15
N GLY A 175 -0.98 9.35 29.04
CA GLY A 175 -1.43 8.55 30.17
C GLY A 175 -0.30 7.71 30.76
N ALA A 176 -0.36 7.47 32.07
CA ALA A 176 0.45 6.43 32.72
C ALA A 176 0.02 5.04 32.23
N ALA A 177 0.77 3.97 32.55
CA ALA A 177 0.47 2.63 32.04
C ALA A 177 -1.01 2.22 32.24
N GLY A 178 -1.69 1.85 31.15
CA GLY A 178 -3.12 1.52 31.09
C GLY A 178 -4.09 2.68 31.35
N ALA A 179 -3.61 3.88 31.65
CA ALA A 179 -4.43 5.06 31.90
C ALA A 179 -4.65 5.87 30.61
N PRO A 180 -5.81 6.55 30.46
CA PRO A 180 -6.07 7.36 29.29
C PRO A 180 -5.16 8.58 29.20
N GLY A 181 -4.93 9.05 27.98
CA GLY A 181 -4.27 10.32 27.71
C GLY A 181 -5.16 11.50 28.08
N MET A 182 -4.54 12.60 28.49
CA MET A 182 -5.25 13.84 28.81
C MET A 182 -5.78 14.48 27.53
N ALA A 183 -6.95 15.13 27.58
CA ALA A 183 -7.44 15.91 26.43
C ALA A 183 -6.53 17.11 26.14
N GLY A 184 -6.48 17.53 24.88
CA GLY A 184 -5.88 18.81 24.51
C GLY A 184 -6.79 19.97 24.92
N GLY A 185 -6.18 21.10 25.30
CA GLY A 185 -6.92 22.32 25.59
C GLY A 185 -7.56 22.92 24.35
N ASN A 186 -8.65 23.66 24.50
CA ASN A 186 -9.28 24.38 23.39
C ASN A 186 -8.42 25.58 22.96
N GLY A 187 -8.50 25.96 21.70
CA GLY A 187 -7.95 27.22 21.22
C GLY A 187 -8.73 28.42 21.74
N GLY A 188 -8.02 29.49 22.05
CA GLY A 188 -8.61 30.74 22.51
C GLY A 188 -9.41 31.43 21.40
N ALA A 189 -10.48 32.13 21.77
CA ALA A 189 -11.22 32.94 20.79
C ALA A 189 -10.36 34.11 20.29
N GLY A 190 -10.50 34.48 19.02
CA GLY A 190 -9.96 35.72 18.49
C GLY A 190 -10.71 36.93 19.05
N GLY A 191 -9.99 38.02 19.27
CA GLY A 191 -10.56 39.28 19.75
C GLY A 191 -11.37 40.00 18.68
N ALA A 192 -12.33 40.82 19.09
CA ALA A 192 -13.11 41.63 18.15
C ALA A 192 -12.24 42.71 17.48
N GLY A 193 -12.49 42.96 16.20
CA GLY A 193 -11.97 44.12 15.47
C GLY A 193 -12.58 45.43 15.98
N GLY A 194 -12.02 46.55 15.51
CA GLY A 194 -12.45 47.87 15.93
C GLY A 194 -13.91 48.14 15.61
N PHE A 195 -14.64 48.77 16.53
CA PHE A 195 -16.10 48.93 16.42
C PHE A 195 -16.55 49.56 15.09
N PHE A 196 -15.81 50.55 14.56
CA PHE A 196 -16.11 51.15 13.27
C PHE A 196 -15.37 50.48 12.10
N PHE A 197 -14.05 50.33 12.23
CA PHE A 197 -13.20 49.69 11.23
C PHE A 197 -12.21 48.73 11.89
N GLY A 198 -12.13 47.51 11.38
CA GLY A 198 -11.19 46.53 11.90
C GLY A 198 -11.54 45.09 11.58
N GLN A 199 -10.50 44.28 11.37
CA GLN A 199 -10.62 42.83 11.23
C GLN A 199 -10.73 42.19 12.61
N GLY A 200 -11.57 41.16 12.72
CA GLY A 200 -11.53 40.28 13.88
C GLY A 200 -10.23 39.47 13.92
N GLY A 201 -9.72 39.18 15.12
CA GLY A 201 -8.57 38.32 15.31
C GLY A 201 -8.91 36.86 14.97
N ALA A 202 -7.93 36.08 14.54
CA ALA A 202 -8.13 34.65 14.31
C ALA A 202 -8.32 33.90 15.64
N GLY A 203 -9.14 32.85 15.65
CA GLY A 203 -9.20 31.90 16.75
C GLY A 203 -7.95 31.02 16.80
N GLY A 204 -7.53 30.65 18.00
CA GLY A 204 -6.39 29.76 18.22
C GLY A 204 -6.71 28.31 17.83
N ALA A 205 -5.71 27.53 17.44
CA ALA A 205 -5.89 26.09 17.21
C ALA A 205 -6.17 25.34 18.52
N GLY A 206 -6.94 24.26 18.47
CA GLY A 206 -7.05 23.32 19.59
C GLY A 206 -5.76 22.53 19.81
N GLY A 207 -5.45 22.19 21.06
CA GLY A 207 -4.32 21.34 21.42
C GLY A 207 -4.56 19.88 21.04
N ALA A 208 -3.52 19.15 20.68
CA ALA A 208 -3.63 17.72 20.43
C ALA A 208 -3.96 16.96 21.73
N GLY A 209 -4.70 15.86 21.64
CA GLY A 209 -4.91 14.94 22.75
C GLY A 209 -3.65 14.14 23.09
N GLY A 210 -3.43 13.87 24.37
CA GLY A 210 -2.32 13.04 24.83
C GLY A 210 -2.50 11.57 24.46
N ALA A 211 -1.41 10.84 24.22
CA ALA A 211 -1.49 9.40 23.96
C ALA A 211 -2.00 8.63 25.20
N GLY A 212 -2.74 7.56 24.99
CA GLY A 212 -3.05 6.59 26.05
C GLY A 212 -1.82 5.84 26.49
N GLY A 213 -1.69 5.56 27.78
CA GLY A 213 -0.53 4.83 28.28
C GLY A 213 -0.60 3.36 27.91
N ALA A 214 0.53 2.80 27.48
CA ALA A 214 0.62 1.37 27.16
C ALA A 214 0.24 0.50 28.36
N GLY A 215 -0.42 -0.62 28.12
CA GLY A 215 -0.76 -1.61 29.11
C GLY A 215 0.49 -2.24 29.72
N ALA A 216 0.49 -2.47 31.03
CA ALA A 216 1.58 -3.15 31.70
C ALA A 216 1.55 -4.64 31.36
N SER A 217 2.68 -5.17 30.88
CA SER A 217 2.86 -6.61 30.72
C SER A 217 2.94 -7.29 32.08
N ALA A 218 2.40 -8.50 32.19
CA ALA A 218 2.50 -9.30 33.40
C ALA A 218 3.93 -9.82 33.63
N ALA A 219 4.30 -10.02 34.90
CA ALA A 219 5.62 -10.53 35.27
C ALA A 219 5.78 -12.01 34.90
N VAL A 220 6.88 -12.34 34.20
CA VAL A 220 7.20 -13.72 33.78
C VAL A 220 7.14 -14.69 34.95
N GLY A 221 6.53 -15.85 34.72
CA GLY A 221 6.42 -16.93 35.70
C GLY A 221 5.14 -16.90 36.55
N THR A 222 4.29 -15.87 36.39
CA THR A 222 3.08 -15.70 37.21
C THR A 222 1.81 -16.25 36.57
N GLY A 223 1.79 -16.42 35.24
CA GLY A 223 0.54 -16.73 34.50
C GLY A 223 -0.49 -15.59 34.55
N ALA A 224 -0.12 -14.40 35.03
CA ALA A 224 -1.04 -13.27 35.15
C ALA A 224 -1.31 -12.64 33.77
N ALA A 225 -2.51 -12.07 33.64
CA ALA A 225 -2.91 -11.35 32.43
C ALA A 225 -2.23 -9.98 32.34
N GLY A 226 -1.98 -9.51 31.12
CA GLY A 226 -1.55 -8.14 30.85
C GLY A 226 -2.66 -7.12 31.14
N VAL A 227 -2.29 -5.85 31.27
CA VAL A 227 -3.24 -4.74 31.44
C VAL A 227 -3.58 -4.14 30.07
N ALA A 228 -4.83 -3.72 29.86
CA ALA A 228 -5.23 -3.06 28.61
C ALA A 228 -4.50 -1.72 28.41
N GLY A 229 -4.33 -1.32 27.15
CA GLY A 229 -3.83 0.02 26.82
C GLY A 229 -4.86 1.09 27.15
N GLY A 230 -4.38 2.26 27.61
CA GLY A 230 -5.23 3.41 27.86
C GLY A 230 -5.75 4.04 26.57
N ALA A 231 -6.93 4.67 26.62
CA ALA A 231 -7.44 5.41 25.46
C ALA A 231 -6.64 6.69 25.20
N GLY A 232 -6.55 7.12 23.94
CA GLY A 232 -6.02 8.43 23.59
C GLY A 232 -6.94 9.55 24.07
N GLY A 233 -6.36 10.69 24.48
CA GLY A 233 -7.08 11.89 24.84
C GLY A 233 -7.73 12.54 23.62
N ALA A 234 -8.87 13.22 23.80
CA ALA A 234 -9.49 13.97 22.71
C ALA A 234 -8.64 15.20 22.33
N GLY A 235 -8.65 15.58 21.06
CA GLY A 235 -8.14 16.87 20.62
C GLY A 235 -9.03 18.01 21.07
N GLY A 236 -8.41 19.15 21.40
CA GLY A 236 -9.09 20.36 21.82
C GLY A 236 -9.84 21.03 20.67
N ARG A 237 -10.89 21.77 20.98
CA ARG A 237 -11.65 22.52 19.96
C ARG A 237 -10.82 23.69 19.42
N GLY A 238 -10.95 24.02 18.15
CA GLY A 238 -10.45 25.29 17.61
C GLY A 238 -11.24 26.48 18.16
N GLY A 239 -10.54 27.57 18.45
CA GLY A 239 -11.11 28.82 18.92
C GLY A 239 -11.96 29.51 17.86
N THR A 240 -13.02 30.20 18.27
CA THR A 240 -13.83 31.01 17.35
C THR A 240 -13.05 32.23 16.86
N GLY A 241 -13.20 32.62 15.59
CA GLY A 241 -12.69 33.90 15.10
C GLY A 241 -13.43 35.09 15.71
N GLY A 242 -12.74 36.22 15.83
CA GLY A 242 -13.31 37.47 16.36
C GLY A 242 -14.25 38.16 15.37
N ALA A 243 -15.23 38.91 15.88
CA ALA A 243 -16.14 39.70 15.04
C ALA A 243 -15.40 40.88 14.35
N GLN A 244 -15.87 41.30 13.18
CA GLN A 244 -15.39 42.53 12.50
C GLN A 244 -16.08 43.81 12.99
N GLY A 245 -15.57 44.95 12.53
CA GLY A 245 -16.21 46.26 12.70
C GLY A 245 -17.51 46.47 11.92
N LEU A 246 -18.27 47.50 12.30
CA LEU A 246 -19.62 47.80 11.81
C LEU A 246 -19.68 48.14 10.31
N PHE A 247 -18.67 48.86 9.78
CA PHE A 247 -18.74 49.44 8.44
C PHE A 247 -17.84 48.76 7.40
N PHE A 248 -16.59 48.45 7.74
CA PHE A 248 -15.65 47.74 6.87
C PHE A 248 -14.80 46.75 7.68
N GLY A 249 -14.67 45.52 7.17
CA GLY A 249 -13.83 44.46 7.70
C GLY A 249 -14.33 43.05 7.39
N HIS A 250 -13.53 42.06 7.77
CA HIS A 250 -13.76 40.63 7.68
C HIS A 250 -13.71 40.03 9.08
N GLY A 251 -14.63 39.10 9.34
CA GLY A 251 -14.59 38.30 10.56
C GLY A 251 -13.28 37.51 10.61
N GLY A 252 -12.76 37.31 11.81
CA GLY A 252 -11.56 36.49 12.02
C GLY A 252 -11.79 35.05 11.59
N HIS A 253 -10.72 34.36 11.20
CA HIS A 253 -10.77 32.94 10.91
C HIS A 253 -11.03 32.12 12.17
N GLY A 254 -11.80 31.04 12.05
CA GLY A 254 -11.87 30.04 13.11
C GLY A 254 -10.59 29.23 13.18
N GLY A 255 -10.14 28.88 14.40
CA GLY A 255 -8.98 28.02 14.60
C GLY A 255 -9.27 26.56 14.24
N THR A 256 -8.28 25.79 13.83
CA THR A 256 -8.46 24.35 13.57
C THR A 256 -8.68 23.57 14.88
N GLY A 257 -9.42 22.47 14.82
CA GLY A 257 -9.47 21.50 15.92
C GLY A 257 -8.13 20.79 16.10
N GLY A 258 -7.79 20.41 17.32
CA GLY A 258 -6.60 19.61 17.62
C GLY A 258 -6.81 18.15 17.28
N ASP A 259 -5.75 17.41 16.97
CA ASP A 259 -5.85 15.98 16.68
C ASP A 259 -6.12 15.15 17.95
N GLY A 260 -6.79 14.01 17.81
CA GLY A 260 -6.95 13.04 18.88
C GLY A 260 -5.65 12.30 19.19
N GLY A 261 -5.44 11.95 20.46
CA GLY A 261 -4.29 11.19 20.91
C GLY A 261 -4.35 9.73 20.46
N GLN A 262 -3.19 9.10 20.30
CA GLN A 262 -3.10 7.66 19.98
C GLN A 262 -3.59 6.81 21.16
N GLY A 263 -4.23 5.66 20.89
CA GLY A 263 -4.49 4.65 21.90
C GLY A 263 -3.21 3.94 22.36
N GLY A 264 -3.12 3.57 23.63
CA GLY A 264 -1.98 2.80 24.15
C GLY A 264 -2.03 1.34 23.71
N ASN A 265 -0.89 0.70 23.49
CA ASN A 265 -0.86 -0.74 23.16
C ASN A 265 -1.30 -1.58 24.37
N GLY A 266 -1.85 -2.77 24.14
CA GLY A 266 -2.14 -3.73 25.20
C GLY A 266 -0.87 -4.32 25.84
N GLY A 267 -0.93 -4.68 27.12
CA GLY A 267 0.15 -5.38 27.81
C GLY A 267 0.16 -6.88 27.53
N ASN A 268 1.34 -7.47 27.40
CA ASN A 268 1.48 -8.92 27.17
C ASN A 268 1.14 -9.71 28.44
N GLY A 269 0.61 -10.92 28.26
CA GLY A 269 0.44 -11.87 29.36
C GLY A 269 1.78 -12.49 29.78
N ALA A 270 1.83 -13.10 30.97
CA ALA A 270 3.03 -13.77 31.45
C ALA A 270 2.98 -15.27 31.20
N SER A 271 4.06 -15.85 30.71
CA SER A 271 4.22 -17.32 30.73
C SER A 271 4.26 -17.83 32.18
N ALA A 272 3.90 -19.10 32.40
CA ALA A 272 3.93 -19.75 33.70
C ALA A 272 4.48 -21.18 33.59
N PRO A 273 5.42 -21.59 34.47
CA PRO A 273 5.82 -22.98 34.57
C PRO A 273 4.62 -23.83 35.02
N ASN A 274 4.28 -24.87 34.26
CA ASN A 274 3.23 -25.85 34.59
C ASN A 274 1.81 -25.27 34.71
N ALA A 275 1.53 -24.11 34.10
CA ALA A 275 0.18 -23.55 33.99
C ALA A 275 0.00 -22.89 32.62
N ALA A 276 -1.25 -22.64 32.22
CA ALA A 276 -1.52 -21.84 31.03
C ALA A 276 -0.87 -20.45 31.17
N GLY A 277 -0.29 -19.95 30.08
CA GLY A 277 0.19 -18.58 30.02
C GLY A 277 -0.96 -17.60 30.32
N GLY A 278 -0.64 -16.45 30.87
CA GLY A 278 -1.59 -15.37 31.05
C GLY A 278 -2.03 -14.81 29.70
N ALA A 279 -3.28 -14.38 29.63
CA ALA A 279 -3.81 -13.59 28.53
C ALA A 279 -3.01 -12.27 28.35
N GLY A 280 -2.66 -11.88 27.13
CA GLY A 280 -2.41 -10.48 26.81
C GLY A 280 -3.66 -9.59 27.03
N ALA A 281 -3.56 -8.33 26.64
CA ALA A 281 -4.68 -7.38 26.73
C ALA A 281 -4.91 -6.64 25.42
N ALA A 282 -6.11 -6.08 25.26
CA ALA A 282 -6.47 -5.28 24.11
C ALA A 282 -5.72 -3.93 24.08
N GLY A 283 -5.55 -3.39 22.88
CA GLY A 283 -5.11 -2.01 22.67
C GLY A 283 -6.19 -1.01 23.07
N GLY A 284 -5.77 0.18 23.50
CA GLY A 284 -6.64 1.30 23.82
C GLY A 284 -7.20 1.96 22.56
N ALA A 285 -8.38 2.56 22.66
CA ALA A 285 -8.95 3.31 21.53
C ALA A 285 -8.20 4.63 21.28
N GLY A 286 -8.15 5.09 20.04
CA GLY A 286 -7.68 6.43 19.69
C GLY A 286 -8.65 7.51 20.17
N GLY A 287 -8.12 8.69 20.49
CA GLY A 287 -8.89 9.85 20.90
C GLY A 287 -9.61 10.51 19.72
N ALA A 288 -10.76 11.14 19.98
CA ALA A 288 -11.46 11.89 18.94
C ALA A 288 -10.70 13.18 18.56
N GLY A 289 -10.77 13.58 17.30
CA GLY A 289 -10.31 14.89 16.85
C GLY A 289 -11.20 16.02 17.36
N GLY A 290 -10.60 17.17 17.60
CA GLY A 290 -11.26 18.38 18.06
C GLY A 290 -12.11 19.02 16.95
N VAL A 291 -13.20 19.66 17.33
CA VAL A 291 -14.05 20.39 16.37
C VAL A 291 -13.36 21.69 15.93
N GLY A 292 -13.47 22.05 14.66
CA GLY A 292 -12.99 23.33 14.14
C GLY A 292 -13.74 24.53 14.73
N GLY A 293 -13.03 25.65 14.86
CA GLY A 293 -13.57 26.91 15.35
C GLY A 293 -14.49 27.56 14.32
N ALA A 294 -15.57 28.18 14.79
CA ALA A 294 -16.42 28.99 13.93
C ALA A 294 -15.70 30.26 13.45
N ALA A 295 -16.05 30.77 12.28
CA ALA A 295 -15.57 32.07 11.84
C ALA A 295 -16.21 33.22 12.64
N GLY A 296 -15.57 34.38 12.65
CA GLY A 296 -16.14 35.61 13.18
C GLY A 296 -17.36 36.09 12.40
N THR A 297 -18.34 36.65 13.11
CA THR A 297 -19.62 37.13 12.53
C THR A 297 -19.64 38.67 12.39
N GLY A 298 -20.33 39.17 11.35
CA GLY A 298 -20.68 40.59 11.17
C GLY A 298 -21.24 40.90 9.77
N GLY A 299 -21.77 42.11 9.56
CA GLY A 299 -22.60 42.51 8.39
C GLY A 299 -21.92 42.58 7.01
N GLY A 300 -20.74 41.98 6.85
CA GLY A 300 -19.93 41.91 5.61
C GLY A 300 -19.44 40.48 5.32
N LEU A 301 -18.33 40.32 4.57
CA LEU A 301 -17.78 39.01 4.18
C LEU A 301 -17.18 38.28 5.41
N ALA A 302 -17.76 37.15 5.80
CA ALA A 302 -17.30 36.34 6.92
C ALA A 302 -15.92 35.69 6.66
N GLY A 303 -15.14 35.47 7.73
CA GLY A 303 -13.89 34.70 7.64
C GLY A 303 -14.12 33.23 7.31
N ALA A 304 -13.08 32.53 6.85
CA ALA A 304 -13.10 31.06 6.78
C ALA A 304 -13.14 30.45 8.20
N SER A 305 -13.99 29.46 8.42
CA SER A 305 -14.00 28.71 9.69
C SER A 305 -12.91 27.64 9.71
N GLY A 306 -12.54 27.18 10.90
CA GLY A 306 -11.47 26.20 11.06
C GLY A 306 -11.89 24.78 10.69
N ASN A 307 -10.94 23.99 10.21
CA ASN A 307 -11.15 22.56 9.95
C ASN A 307 -11.22 21.76 11.26
N GLY A 308 -11.88 20.61 11.24
CA GLY A 308 -11.82 19.64 12.34
C GLY A 308 -10.46 18.94 12.41
N GLY A 309 -10.05 18.55 13.62
CA GLY A 309 -8.83 17.77 13.86
C GLY A 309 -9.00 16.30 13.48
N GLN A 310 -7.90 15.61 13.23
CA GLN A 310 -7.90 14.17 12.93
C GLN A 310 -8.26 13.35 14.17
N GLY A 311 -8.88 12.18 13.99
CA GLY A 311 -8.97 11.19 15.05
C GLY A 311 -7.60 10.50 15.29
N GLY A 312 -7.30 10.14 16.53
CA GLY A 312 -6.10 9.36 16.85
C GLY A 312 -6.27 7.89 16.45
N ASN A 313 -5.19 7.17 16.16
CA ASN A 313 -5.29 5.74 15.84
C ASN A 313 -5.50 4.91 17.11
N GLY A 314 -6.07 3.71 16.95
CA GLY A 314 -6.15 2.71 18.02
C GLY A 314 -4.79 2.10 18.33
N GLY A 315 -4.56 1.71 19.58
CA GLY A 315 -3.36 0.99 20.00
C GLY A 315 -3.41 -0.48 19.57
N ASP A 316 -2.25 -1.12 19.41
CA ASP A 316 -2.18 -2.52 19.02
C ASP A 316 -2.61 -3.46 20.16
N GLY A 317 -3.19 -4.61 19.81
CA GLY A 317 -3.48 -5.70 20.74
C GLY A 317 -2.21 -6.44 21.16
N ALA A 318 -2.18 -6.95 22.38
CA ALA A 318 -1.01 -7.67 22.89
C ALA A 318 -0.90 -9.09 22.32
N VAL A 319 0.34 -9.57 22.28
CA VAL A 319 0.64 -10.97 21.95
C VAL A 319 0.18 -11.87 23.10
N GLY A 320 -0.35 -13.06 22.78
CA GLY A 320 -0.59 -14.10 23.78
C GLY A 320 0.72 -14.54 24.45
N ALA A 321 0.68 -14.97 25.71
CA ALA A 321 1.85 -15.58 26.34
C ALA A 321 2.05 -17.02 25.87
N ASP A 322 3.29 -17.35 25.50
CA ASP A 322 3.71 -18.73 25.22
C ASP A 322 3.51 -19.58 26.49
N THR A 323 3.04 -20.81 26.31
CA THR A 323 3.10 -21.79 27.40
C THR A 323 4.56 -22.18 27.61
N THR A 324 4.95 -22.50 28.85
CA THR A 324 6.24 -23.16 29.15
C THR A 324 5.93 -24.42 29.93
N ALA A 325 5.31 -25.38 29.25
CA ALA A 325 4.85 -26.61 29.86
C ALA A 325 5.82 -27.75 29.58
N VAL A 326 6.71 -28.03 30.53
CA VAL A 326 7.48 -29.28 30.53
C VAL A 326 6.59 -30.46 30.97
N LEU A 327 5.43 -30.24 31.61
CA LEU A 327 4.58 -31.32 32.15
C LEU A 327 3.05 -31.03 32.17
N GLY A 328 2.51 -30.06 31.41
CA GLY A 328 1.10 -29.67 31.49
C GLY A 328 0.44 -29.39 30.14
N ASN A 329 -0.62 -30.11 29.80
CA ASN A 329 -1.39 -29.96 28.56
C ASN A 329 -2.04 -28.56 28.52
N GLY A 330 -1.53 -27.62 27.71
CA GLY A 330 -2.12 -26.28 27.60
C GLY A 330 -1.83 -25.61 26.27
N ASN A 331 -2.86 -25.39 25.45
CA ASN A 331 -2.78 -24.67 24.17
C ASN A 331 -2.13 -23.28 24.32
N GLY A 332 -1.54 -22.77 23.23
CA GLY A 332 -1.10 -21.38 23.14
C GLY A 332 -2.28 -20.43 23.39
N THR A 333 -2.02 -19.32 24.09
CA THR A 333 -3.07 -18.33 24.36
C THR A 333 -3.35 -17.45 23.15
N ASN A 334 -4.61 -17.08 22.93
CA ASN A 334 -5.00 -16.22 21.81
C ASN A 334 -4.37 -14.83 21.94
N GLY A 335 -4.07 -14.19 20.81
CA GLY A 335 -3.75 -12.78 20.70
C GLY A 335 -4.98 -11.91 20.91
N PHE A 336 -4.78 -10.68 21.36
CA PHE A 336 -5.86 -9.78 21.74
C PHE A 336 -6.20 -8.80 20.64
N ALA A 337 -7.44 -8.31 20.61
CA ALA A 337 -7.87 -7.38 19.59
C ALA A 337 -7.10 -6.04 19.66
N GLY A 338 -6.87 -5.45 18.49
CA GLY A 338 -6.42 -4.05 18.38
C GLY A 338 -7.49 -3.07 18.86
N GLY A 339 -7.07 -1.92 19.36
CA GLY A 339 -7.94 -0.82 19.75
C GLY A 339 -8.59 -0.16 18.54
N ALA A 340 -9.78 0.42 18.72
CA ALA A 340 -10.45 1.17 17.65
C ALA A 340 -9.78 2.54 17.39
N GLY A 341 -9.79 3.02 16.15
CA GLY A 341 -9.43 4.39 15.81
C GLY A 341 -10.43 5.40 16.35
N GLY A 342 -9.95 6.59 16.70
CA GLY A 342 -10.74 7.72 17.14
C GLY A 342 -11.46 8.41 15.98
N ALA A 343 -12.64 8.98 16.24
CA ALA A 343 -13.37 9.71 15.22
C ALA A 343 -12.70 11.05 14.86
N GLY A 344 -12.80 11.49 13.60
CA GLY A 344 -12.39 12.82 13.18
C GLY A 344 -13.28 13.91 13.78
N GLY A 345 -12.72 15.09 14.01
CA GLY A 345 -13.42 16.26 14.52
C GLY A 345 -14.28 16.92 13.43
N ALA A 346 -15.42 17.49 13.80
CA ALA A 346 -16.26 18.21 12.84
C ALA A 346 -15.60 19.53 12.39
N GLY A 347 -15.87 19.96 11.16
CA GLY A 347 -15.47 21.28 10.67
C GLY A 347 -16.24 22.43 11.34
N GLY A 348 -15.61 23.59 11.44
CA GLY A 348 -16.24 24.82 11.92
C GLY A 348 -17.27 25.37 10.93
N SER A 349 -18.21 26.17 11.43
CA SER A 349 -19.21 26.87 10.61
C SER A 349 -18.81 28.33 10.36
N SER A 350 -19.09 28.83 9.16
CA SER A 350 -18.91 30.22 8.76
C SER A 350 -20.24 30.92 8.52
N GLY A 351 -20.22 32.26 8.57
CA GLY A 351 -21.34 33.15 8.26
C GLY A 351 -21.52 33.39 6.75
N ILE A 352 -22.40 34.33 6.40
CA ILE A 352 -22.76 34.66 5.00
C ILE A 352 -21.50 34.99 4.18
N GLY A 353 -21.33 34.33 3.04
CA GLY A 353 -20.22 34.57 2.10
C GLY A 353 -18.87 33.95 2.46
N GLY A 354 -18.76 33.20 3.57
CA GLY A 354 -17.53 32.52 3.99
C GLY A 354 -17.51 31.02 3.66
N THR A 355 -16.31 30.41 3.73
CA THR A 355 -16.11 28.96 3.55
C THR A 355 -16.19 28.21 4.87
N ASN A 356 -17.03 27.19 4.94
CA ASN A 356 -17.09 26.27 6.08
C ASN A 356 -15.84 25.39 6.18
N GLY A 357 -15.51 24.95 7.39
CA GLY A 357 -14.36 24.09 7.65
C GLY A 357 -14.63 22.67 7.19
N THR A 358 -13.61 21.99 6.70
CA THR A 358 -13.72 20.56 6.41
C THR A 358 -13.74 19.75 7.71
N GLY A 359 -14.40 18.59 7.70
CA GLY A 359 -14.28 17.61 8.77
C GLY A 359 -12.88 16.98 8.79
N GLY A 360 -12.42 16.56 9.96
CA GLY A 360 -11.20 15.76 10.11
C GLY A 360 -11.44 14.32 9.68
N HIS A 361 -10.40 13.64 9.22
CA HIS A 361 -10.43 12.20 8.99
C HIS A 361 -10.48 11.43 10.32
N GLY A 362 -11.06 10.23 10.30
CA GLY A 362 -10.97 9.31 11.43
C GLY A 362 -9.58 8.66 11.51
N GLY A 363 -9.16 8.29 12.72
CA GLY A 363 -7.91 7.56 12.94
C GLY A 363 -8.02 6.09 12.52
N SER A 364 -6.91 5.43 12.21
CA SER A 364 -6.94 4.01 11.86
C SER A 364 -7.19 3.11 13.07
N GLY A 365 -7.72 1.91 12.86
CA GLY A 365 -7.74 0.87 13.89
C GLY A 365 -6.34 0.35 14.20
N GLY A 366 -6.12 -0.10 15.43
CA GLY A 366 -4.88 -0.78 15.84
C GLY A 366 -4.85 -2.22 15.33
N ASN A 367 -3.67 -2.81 15.21
CA ASN A 367 -3.56 -4.20 14.75
C ASN A 367 -3.95 -5.19 15.85
N GLY A 368 -4.45 -6.36 15.45
CA GLY A 368 -4.64 -7.50 16.36
C GLY A 368 -3.31 -8.09 16.79
N GLY A 369 -3.23 -8.52 18.05
CA GLY A 369 -2.05 -9.18 18.60
C GLY A 369 -1.88 -10.59 18.04
N ARG A 370 -0.64 -11.06 17.93
CA ARG A 370 -0.34 -12.44 17.50
C ARG A 370 -0.75 -13.45 18.58
N GLY A 371 -1.26 -14.61 18.15
CA GLY A 371 -1.50 -15.75 19.03
C GLY A 371 -0.19 -16.43 19.46
N ALA A 372 -0.14 -16.92 20.70
CA ALA A 372 1.06 -17.53 21.25
C ALA A 372 1.36 -18.89 20.62
N ASP A 373 2.63 -19.27 20.58
CA ASP A 373 3.02 -20.58 20.07
C ASP A 373 2.68 -21.67 21.12
N GLY A 374 2.25 -22.85 20.67
CA GLY A 374 2.05 -24.02 21.53
C GLY A 374 3.37 -24.71 21.83
N SER A 375 3.77 -24.80 23.10
CA SER A 375 5.03 -25.43 23.51
C SER A 375 4.83 -26.86 24.05
N ASN A 376 5.22 -27.88 23.27
CA ASN A 376 5.44 -29.29 23.69
C ASN A 376 4.21 -30.20 23.99
N MET A 377 4.24 -31.46 23.51
CA MET A 377 3.26 -32.58 23.64
C MET A 377 1.76 -32.27 23.40
N ASP A 378 1.30 -32.41 22.14
CA ASP A 378 -0.12 -32.39 21.71
C ASP A 378 -0.86 -31.03 21.84
N LEU A 379 -0.24 -29.91 21.44
CA LEU A 379 -0.78 -28.55 21.65
C LEU A 379 -1.16 -27.79 20.38
N THR A 380 -2.25 -27.03 20.49
CA THR A 380 -2.71 -26.04 19.49
C THR A 380 -2.05 -24.68 19.75
N GLY A 381 -1.57 -24.01 18.70
CA GLY A 381 -1.15 -22.60 18.76
C GLY A 381 -2.35 -21.68 19.02
N GLY A 382 -2.13 -20.56 19.71
CA GLY A 382 -3.19 -19.60 20.00
C GLY A 382 -3.67 -18.87 18.75
N ASP A 383 -4.95 -18.52 18.68
CA ASP A 383 -5.47 -17.73 17.55
C ASP A 383 -4.91 -16.30 17.57
N GLY A 384 -4.77 -15.65 16.43
CA GLY A 384 -4.48 -14.23 16.33
C GLY A 384 -5.67 -13.38 16.73
N GLY A 385 -5.40 -12.22 17.35
CA GLY A 385 -6.41 -11.23 17.71
C GLY A 385 -6.98 -10.54 16.47
N ALA A 386 -8.23 -10.11 16.52
CA ALA A 386 -8.82 -9.31 15.44
C ALA A 386 -8.18 -7.92 15.34
N GLY A 387 -8.14 -7.37 14.13
CA GLY A 387 -7.79 -5.97 13.92
C GLY A 387 -8.83 -5.03 14.53
N GLY A 388 -8.38 -3.89 15.04
CA GLY A 388 -9.23 -2.83 15.56
C GLY A 388 -9.99 -2.13 14.44
N ARG A 389 -11.20 -1.62 14.74
CA ARG A 389 -12.00 -0.86 13.77
C ARG A 389 -11.38 0.52 13.48
N GLY A 390 -11.42 1.00 12.25
CA GLY A 390 -11.12 2.39 11.91
C GLY A 390 -12.11 3.39 12.52
N GLY A 391 -11.65 4.61 12.80
CA GLY A 391 -12.44 5.70 13.35
C GLY A 391 -13.30 6.38 12.28
N ASN A 392 -14.50 6.82 12.63
CA ASN A 392 -15.38 7.53 11.70
C ASN A 392 -14.82 8.90 11.28
N ALA A 393 -15.17 9.37 10.09
CA ALA A 393 -14.87 10.72 9.66
C ALA A 393 -15.59 11.77 10.51
N GLY A 394 -14.97 12.93 10.66
CA GLY A 394 -15.63 14.14 11.12
C GLY A 394 -16.58 14.71 10.06
N ALA A 395 -17.75 15.17 10.51
CA ALA A 395 -18.68 15.88 9.63
C ALA A 395 -18.07 17.21 9.15
N GLY A 396 -18.33 17.59 7.89
CA GLY A 396 -17.99 18.94 7.41
C GLY A 396 -18.82 20.01 8.10
N GLY A 397 -18.36 21.25 8.10
CA GLY A 397 -19.14 22.39 8.57
C GLY A 397 -20.43 22.57 7.76
N THR A 398 -21.57 22.69 8.43
CA THR A 398 -22.89 22.87 7.81
C THR A 398 -22.97 24.18 7.03
N ALA A 399 -23.55 24.18 5.83
CA ALA A 399 -23.86 25.41 5.10
C ALA A 399 -24.65 26.40 5.98
N GLY A 400 -24.20 27.65 6.05
CA GLY A 400 -24.93 28.69 6.76
C GLY A 400 -26.31 28.90 6.12
N THR A 401 -27.35 29.05 6.94
CA THR A 401 -28.76 29.09 6.49
C THR A 401 -29.20 30.43 5.88
N GLY A 402 -28.28 31.35 5.57
CA GLY A 402 -28.59 32.72 5.15
C GLY A 402 -27.97 33.16 3.82
N GLY A 403 -28.74 33.09 2.73
CA GLY A 403 -28.47 33.80 1.46
C GLY A 403 -27.38 33.21 0.54
N VAL A 404 -27.37 33.68 -0.72
CA VAL A 404 -26.46 33.23 -1.79
C VAL A 404 -25.00 33.46 -1.38
N GLY A 405 -24.20 32.41 -1.15
CA GLY A 405 -22.73 32.54 -1.14
C GLY A 405 -21.88 31.76 -0.12
N GLY A 406 -22.40 30.84 0.69
CA GLY A 406 -21.54 29.98 1.54
C GLY A 406 -21.37 28.57 0.98
N SER A 407 -20.15 28.10 0.76
CA SER A 407 -19.90 26.68 0.41
C SER A 407 -19.92 25.81 1.67
N ALA A 408 -20.63 24.68 1.63
CA ALA A 408 -20.55 23.65 2.66
C ALA A 408 -19.11 23.12 2.77
N GLY A 409 -18.68 22.77 3.98
CA GLY A 409 -17.41 22.08 4.18
C GLY A 409 -17.56 20.63 3.77
N SER A 410 -16.53 20.04 3.16
CA SER A 410 -16.55 18.59 2.91
C SER A 410 -16.41 17.82 4.22
N ALA A 411 -17.05 16.65 4.31
CA ALA A 411 -16.73 15.69 5.37
C ALA A 411 -15.27 15.23 5.25
N GLY A 412 -14.68 14.81 6.37
CA GLY A 412 -13.42 14.07 6.35
C GLY A 412 -13.59 12.67 5.77
N ASN A 413 -12.53 11.87 5.80
CA ASN A 413 -12.56 10.47 5.35
C ASN A 413 -12.63 9.54 6.57
N GLY A 414 -13.24 8.37 6.43
CA GLY A 414 -13.17 7.33 7.45
C GLY A 414 -11.73 6.81 7.59
N GLY A 415 -11.35 6.42 8.81
CA GLY A 415 -10.07 5.76 9.06
C GLY A 415 -10.06 4.32 8.59
N ASP A 416 -8.88 3.82 8.24
CA ASP A 416 -8.70 2.42 7.81
C ASP A 416 -8.90 1.44 8.98
N GLY A 417 -9.38 0.24 8.68
CA GLY A 417 -9.42 -0.85 9.63
C GLY A 417 -8.03 -1.43 9.92
N GLY A 418 -7.77 -1.84 11.17
CA GLY A 418 -6.53 -2.47 11.57
C GLY A 418 -6.37 -3.88 11.02
N ALA A 419 -5.13 -4.37 10.86
CA ALA A 419 -4.91 -5.74 10.41
C ALA A 419 -5.21 -6.76 11.51
N GLY A 420 -5.67 -7.95 11.14
CA GLY A 420 -5.77 -9.09 12.04
C GLY A 420 -4.39 -9.64 12.43
N GLY A 421 -4.26 -10.10 13.66
CA GLY A 421 -3.05 -10.73 14.19
C GLY A 421 -2.83 -12.12 13.61
N ALA A 422 -1.58 -12.55 13.50
CA ALA A 422 -1.27 -13.91 13.05
C ALA A 422 -1.62 -14.95 14.12
N GLY A 423 -1.98 -16.16 13.70
CA GLY A 423 -2.06 -17.33 14.59
C GLY A 423 -0.69 -17.80 15.08
N GLY A 424 -0.66 -18.41 16.26
CA GLY A 424 0.53 -19.01 16.85
C GLY A 424 0.84 -20.38 16.27
N GLN A 425 2.09 -20.80 16.36
CA GLN A 425 2.54 -22.11 15.86
C GLN A 425 1.99 -23.26 16.71
N GLY A 426 1.66 -24.39 16.09
CA GLY A 426 1.38 -25.65 16.76
C GLY A 426 2.59 -26.60 16.71
N PHE A 427 2.84 -27.33 17.79
CA PHE A 427 3.92 -28.32 17.86
C PHE A 427 3.48 -29.62 18.54
N SER A 428 3.94 -30.77 18.06
CA SER A 428 3.74 -32.08 18.71
C SER A 428 4.90 -33.03 18.40
N ASP A 429 5.45 -33.70 19.41
CA ASP A 429 6.46 -34.78 19.28
C ASP A 429 5.88 -36.17 19.59
N GLY A 430 4.59 -36.23 19.97
CA GLY A 430 3.85 -37.42 20.39
C GLY A 430 2.78 -37.90 19.40
N ALA A 431 1.74 -38.57 19.92
CA ALA A 431 0.67 -39.14 19.10
C ALA A 431 -0.48 -38.16 18.80
N GLY A 432 -0.54 -37.00 19.46
CA GLY A 432 -1.56 -36.00 19.22
C GLY A 432 -1.23 -35.06 18.07
N THR A 433 -2.23 -34.23 17.75
CA THR A 433 -2.24 -33.40 16.54
C THR A 433 -1.65 -32.01 16.82
N ALA A 434 -0.60 -31.65 16.10
CA ALA A 434 -0.09 -30.29 16.08
C ALA A 434 -1.06 -29.41 15.27
N THR A 435 -1.68 -28.41 15.89
CA THR A 435 -2.59 -27.49 15.18
C THR A 435 -2.09 -26.06 15.29
N GLY A 436 -1.90 -25.37 14.17
CA GLY A 436 -1.60 -23.94 14.17
C GLY A 436 -2.83 -23.10 14.53
N GLY A 437 -2.63 -21.99 15.21
CA GLY A 437 -3.71 -21.07 15.57
C GLY A 437 -4.30 -20.37 14.36
N GLN A 438 -5.58 -19.98 14.44
CA GLN A 438 -6.25 -19.24 13.37
C GLN A 438 -5.68 -17.82 13.25
N GLY A 439 -5.64 -17.24 12.06
CA GLY A 439 -5.36 -15.82 11.87
C GLY A 439 -6.57 -14.96 12.24
N GLY A 440 -6.33 -13.80 12.83
CA GLY A 440 -7.36 -12.84 13.21
C GLY A 440 -8.02 -12.18 12.00
N HIS A 441 -9.30 -11.82 12.12
CA HIS A 441 -9.98 -11.05 11.08
C HIS A 441 -9.44 -9.61 11.00
N GLY A 442 -9.43 -9.04 9.79
CA GLY A 442 -9.18 -7.63 9.61
C GLY A 442 -10.28 -6.76 10.24
N GLY A 443 -9.92 -5.56 10.67
CA GLY A 443 -10.85 -4.59 11.24
C GLY A 443 -11.68 -3.90 10.18
N GLU A 444 -12.94 -3.60 10.50
CA GLU A 444 -13.79 -2.76 9.64
C GLU A 444 -13.25 -1.32 9.57
N PRO A 445 -13.45 -0.60 8.47
CA PRO A 445 -13.11 0.81 8.40
C PRO A 445 -14.09 1.71 9.15
N GLY A 446 -13.68 2.95 9.33
CA GLY A 446 -14.54 4.05 9.69
C GLY A 446 -15.45 4.50 8.55
N THR A 447 -16.60 5.07 8.93
CA THR A 447 -17.62 5.59 8.01
C THR A 447 -17.56 7.11 7.90
N GLY A 448 -18.03 7.68 6.78
CA GLY A 448 -18.17 9.13 6.55
C GLY A 448 -17.20 9.71 5.51
N GLY A 449 -17.68 10.68 4.71
CA GLY A 449 -17.02 11.14 3.48
C GLY A 449 -16.69 9.98 2.55
N ASN A 450 -15.42 9.84 2.16
CA ASN A 450 -14.93 8.57 1.59
C ASN A 450 -14.63 7.60 2.74
N SER A 451 -15.24 6.41 2.73
CA SER A 451 -14.96 5.36 3.72
C SER A 451 -13.48 4.98 3.75
N GLY A 452 -12.99 4.47 4.88
CA GLY A 452 -11.65 3.91 4.97
C GLY A 452 -11.52 2.55 4.27
N ASN A 453 -10.29 2.07 4.11
CA ASN A 453 -9.98 0.75 3.59
C ASN A 453 -10.24 -0.34 4.64
N GLY A 454 -10.66 -1.52 4.20
CA GLY A 454 -10.82 -2.68 5.08
C GLY A 454 -9.48 -3.22 5.57
N GLY A 455 -9.41 -3.62 6.83
CA GLY A 455 -8.23 -4.25 7.41
C GLY A 455 -7.92 -5.60 6.77
N LYS A 456 -6.63 -5.92 6.64
CA LYS A 456 -6.16 -7.22 6.14
C LYS A 456 -6.40 -8.32 7.20
N GLY A 457 -6.71 -9.54 6.76
CA GLY A 457 -6.76 -10.71 7.64
C GLY A 457 -5.36 -11.18 8.05
N GLY A 458 -5.24 -11.73 9.24
CA GLY A 458 -3.98 -12.30 9.76
C GLY A 458 -3.69 -13.68 9.16
N ALA A 459 -2.41 -14.04 9.05
CA ALA A 459 -2.02 -15.38 8.61
C ALA A 459 -2.35 -16.43 9.68
N GLY A 460 -2.72 -17.64 9.26
CA GLY A 460 -2.81 -18.78 10.15
C GLY A 460 -1.43 -19.25 10.62
N GLY A 461 -1.37 -19.80 11.83
CA GLY A 461 -0.15 -20.38 12.39
C GLY A 461 0.23 -21.68 11.68
N ASN A 462 1.52 -21.96 11.56
CA ASN A 462 2.01 -23.23 11.05
C ASN A 462 1.86 -24.34 12.09
N ALA A 463 1.98 -25.58 11.65
CA ALA A 463 2.01 -26.76 12.50
C ALA A 463 3.22 -27.64 12.18
N LEU A 464 3.90 -28.12 13.23
CA LEU A 464 4.98 -29.10 13.13
C LEU A 464 4.67 -30.30 14.02
N SER A 465 4.57 -31.48 13.42
CA SER A 465 4.51 -32.76 14.13
C SER A 465 5.77 -33.57 13.86
N GLU A 466 6.49 -34.01 14.88
CA GLU A 466 7.62 -34.95 14.77
C GLU A 466 7.20 -36.39 15.15
N GLY A 467 6.00 -36.55 15.72
CA GLY A 467 5.46 -37.83 16.17
C GLY A 467 4.44 -38.46 15.22
N SER A 468 3.66 -39.42 15.71
CA SER A 468 2.71 -40.18 14.88
C SER A 468 1.40 -39.44 14.57
N GLY A 469 1.12 -38.33 15.27
CA GLY A 469 -0.09 -37.55 15.10
C GLY A 469 0.00 -36.54 13.95
N ASP A 470 -1.15 -36.02 13.51
CA ASP A 470 -1.25 -35.11 12.36
C ASP A 470 -0.65 -33.72 12.62
N ALA A 471 -0.29 -33.00 11.55
CA ALA A 471 0.05 -31.57 11.57
C ALA A 471 -0.99 -30.81 10.74
N ILE A 472 -1.69 -29.85 11.35
CA ILE A 472 -2.75 -29.07 10.72
C ILE A 472 -2.43 -27.59 10.84
N GLY A 473 -2.13 -26.92 9.73
CA GLY A 473 -1.95 -25.46 9.72
C GLY A 473 -3.22 -24.72 10.10
N GLY A 474 -3.10 -23.61 10.80
CA GLY A 474 -4.21 -22.72 11.12
C GLY A 474 -4.75 -22.01 9.89
N ALA A 475 -6.04 -21.71 9.84
CA ALA A 475 -6.62 -20.93 8.76
C ALA A 475 -6.18 -19.46 8.81
N GLY A 476 -6.10 -18.82 7.65
CA GLY A 476 -5.94 -17.37 7.55
C GLY A 476 -7.24 -16.65 7.89
N GLY A 477 -7.13 -15.48 8.52
CA GLY A 477 -8.26 -14.62 8.84
C GLY A 477 -8.84 -13.94 7.58
N ALA A 478 -10.13 -13.67 7.59
CA ALA A 478 -10.75 -12.90 6.50
C ALA A 478 -10.32 -11.42 6.52
N GLY A 479 -10.19 -10.83 5.34
CA GLY A 479 -10.07 -9.38 5.18
C GLY A 479 -11.42 -8.69 5.37
N ALA A 480 -11.42 -7.46 5.88
CA ALA A 480 -12.65 -6.69 6.07
C ALA A 480 -13.06 -5.96 4.78
N SER A 481 -14.35 -5.69 4.64
CA SER A 481 -14.85 -4.85 3.55
C SER A 481 -14.58 -3.37 3.83
N GLY A 482 -14.38 -2.56 2.80
CA GLY A 482 -14.14 -1.12 2.95
C GLY A 482 -14.24 -0.34 1.65
N ALA A 483 -13.67 0.87 1.58
CA ALA A 483 -13.55 1.59 0.31
C ALA A 483 -12.78 0.74 -0.69
N THR A 484 -11.57 0.32 -0.32
CA THR A 484 -10.95 -0.88 -0.87
C THR A 484 -11.09 -2.03 0.13
N GLY A 485 -11.22 -3.25 -0.38
CA GLY A 485 -11.32 -4.45 0.43
C GLY A 485 -9.97 -4.85 1.04
N GLY A 486 -10.00 -5.34 2.29
CA GLY A 486 -8.86 -5.97 2.93
C GLY A 486 -8.58 -7.34 2.31
N ASP A 487 -7.31 -7.70 2.12
CA ASP A 487 -6.94 -9.03 1.65
C ASP A 487 -7.15 -10.05 2.76
N GLY A 488 -7.49 -11.28 2.39
CA GLY A 488 -7.52 -12.41 3.31
C GLY A 488 -6.12 -12.90 3.67
N GLY A 489 -5.98 -13.41 4.88
CA GLY A 489 -4.75 -14.02 5.37
C GLY A 489 -4.47 -15.37 4.72
N SER A 490 -3.20 -15.71 4.57
CA SER A 490 -2.79 -17.05 4.14
C SER A 490 -3.05 -18.10 5.21
N GLY A 491 -3.38 -19.33 4.81
CA GLY A 491 -3.37 -20.48 5.70
C GLY A 491 -1.94 -20.82 6.13
N GLY A 492 -1.79 -21.33 7.36
CA GLY A 492 -0.52 -21.78 7.90
C GLY A 492 -0.02 -23.06 7.23
N SER A 493 1.29 -23.24 7.19
CA SER A 493 1.89 -24.45 6.62
C SER A 493 1.90 -25.60 7.62
N ALA A 494 1.87 -26.84 7.15
CA ALA A 494 1.96 -28.03 8.00
C ALA A 494 3.15 -28.90 7.60
N VAL A 495 3.91 -29.36 8.60
CA VAL A 495 5.02 -30.30 8.42
C VAL A 495 4.83 -31.48 9.37
N ASN A 496 4.83 -32.70 8.83
CA ASN A 496 4.80 -33.93 9.61
C ASN A 496 6.05 -34.78 9.33
N GLY A 497 6.86 -35.01 10.36
CA GLY A 497 8.06 -35.84 10.33
C GLY A 497 7.80 -37.33 10.58
N GLY A 498 6.65 -37.69 11.17
CA GLY A 498 6.29 -39.06 11.53
C GLY A 498 5.23 -39.66 10.61
N SER A 499 4.37 -40.54 11.14
CA SER A 499 3.39 -41.29 10.34
C SER A 499 2.07 -40.55 10.08
N GLY A 500 1.85 -39.41 10.73
CA GLY A 500 0.61 -38.64 10.62
C GLY A 500 0.53 -37.85 9.31
N HIS A 501 -0.65 -37.28 9.05
CA HIS A 501 -0.89 -36.43 7.89
C HIS A 501 -0.33 -35.02 8.10
N ALA A 502 0.03 -34.35 7.01
CA ALA A 502 0.28 -32.91 6.99
C ALA A 502 -0.84 -32.24 6.19
N VAL A 503 -1.57 -31.33 6.82
CA VAL A 503 -2.71 -30.63 6.21
C VAL A 503 -2.48 -29.13 6.37
N GLY A 504 -2.30 -28.42 5.27
CA GLY A 504 -2.19 -26.96 5.31
C GLY A 504 -3.43 -26.31 5.93
N GLY A 505 -3.30 -25.04 6.31
CA GLY A 505 -4.40 -24.22 6.77
C GLY A 505 -5.25 -23.69 5.62
N THR A 506 -6.54 -23.49 5.84
CA THR A 506 -7.41 -22.88 4.83
C THR A 506 -7.11 -21.38 4.71
N ALA A 507 -7.22 -20.83 3.50
CA ALA A 507 -7.06 -19.40 3.29
C ALA A 507 -8.24 -18.56 3.82
N GLY A 508 -7.98 -17.29 4.15
CA GLY A 508 -9.00 -16.29 4.43
C GLY A 508 -9.52 -15.61 3.17
N ILE A 509 -10.81 -15.29 3.12
CA ILE A 509 -11.43 -14.55 1.99
C ILE A 509 -10.99 -13.08 1.98
N GLY A 510 -10.92 -12.47 0.79
CA GLY A 510 -10.78 -11.03 0.64
C GLY A 510 -12.09 -10.29 0.94
N GLY A 511 -12.02 -9.09 1.47
CA GLY A 511 -13.16 -8.22 1.75
C GLY A 511 -13.62 -7.45 0.52
N ASP A 512 -14.87 -6.98 0.53
CA ASP A 512 -15.45 -6.24 -0.59
C ASP A 512 -14.98 -4.77 -0.63
N GLY A 513 -14.77 -4.24 -1.84
CA GLY A 513 -14.47 -2.84 -2.12
C GLY A 513 -15.73 -2.07 -2.53
N THR A 514 -16.27 -1.28 -1.62
CA THR A 514 -17.49 -0.47 -1.83
C THR A 514 -17.28 0.71 -2.78
N ALA A 515 -16.05 1.23 -2.89
CA ALA A 515 -15.71 2.38 -3.73
C ALA A 515 -14.46 2.16 -4.61
N GLY A 516 -13.73 1.07 -4.36
CA GLY A 516 -12.50 0.71 -5.02
C GLY A 516 -12.44 -0.79 -5.34
N ARG A 517 -11.22 -1.34 -5.38
CA ARG A 517 -11.01 -2.76 -5.67
C ARG A 517 -11.39 -3.64 -4.48
N GLY A 518 -11.90 -4.84 -4.74
CA GLY A 518 -12.01 -5.88 -3.72
C GLY A 518 -10.63 -6.37 -3.27
N GLY A 519 -10.55 -6.85 -2.03
CA GLY A 519 -9.33 -7.41 -1.47
C GLY A 519 -9.00 -8.77 -2.09
N ASN A 520 -7.73 -9.13 -2.14
CA ASN A 520 -7.31 -10.44 -2.66
C ASN A 520 -7.65 -11.54 -1.66
N GLY A 521 -7.94 -12.75 -2.15
CA GLY A 521 -8.07 -13.92 -1.29
C GLY A 521 -6.70 -14.40 -0.82
N GLY A 522 -6.67 -15.00 0.37
CA GLY A 522 -5.45 -15.58 0.92
C GLY A 522 -5.02 -16.86 0.18
N ASN A 523 -3.72 -17.17 0.27
CA ASN A 523 -3.19 -18.43 -0.24
C ASN A 523 -3.47 -19.57 0.75
N GLY A 524 -3.76 -20.76 0.23
CA GLY A 524 -3.89 -21.96 1.05
C GLY A 524 -2.54 -22.39 1.64
N GLY A 525 -2.58 -23.03 2.80
CA GLY A 525 -1.39 -23.51 3.49
C GLY A 525 -0.71 -24.67 2.76
N ASN A 526 0.62 -24.67 2.76
CA ASN A 526 1.42 -25.77 2.23
C ASN A 526 1.43 -26.97 3.18
N ALA A 527 1.69 -28.16 2.65
CA ALA A 527 1.81 -29.38 3.44
C ALA A 527 3.05 -30.19 3.03
N THR A 528 3.80 -30.66 4.04
CA THR A 528 4.94 -31.56 3.86
C THR A 528 4.80 -32.75 4.82
N ALA A 529 4.67 -33.96 4.31
CA ALA A 529 4.64 -35.19 5.09
C ALA A 529 5.87 -36.05 4.75
N ASN A 530 6.83 -36.17 5.66
CA ASN A 530 8.08 -36.90 5.42
C ASN A 530 7.96 -38.41 5.67
N GLY A 531 7.01 -38.84 6.51
CA GLY A 531 6.75 -40.24 6.76
C GLY A 531 5.60 -40.81 5.91
N ALA A 532 4.84 -41.75 6.47
CA ALA A 532 3.84 -42.52 5.74
C ALA A 532 2.53 -41.78 5.45
N GLY A 533 2.30 -40.62 6.08
CA GLY A 533 1.06 -39.89 5.94
C GLY A 533 0.95 -39.07 4.65
N ASN A 534 -0.28 -38.69 4.33
CA ASN A 534 -0.59 -37.81 3.20
C ASN A 534 -0.22 -36.35 3.49
N ALA A 535 0.18 -35.64 2.45
CA ALA A 535 0.36 -34.19 2.44
C ALA A 535 -0.79 -33.55 1.65
N ILE A 536 -1.53 -32.65 2.29
CA ILE A 536 -2.71 -31.99 1.72
C ILE A 536 -2.52 -30.47 1.79
N GLY A 537 -2.10 -29.88 0.68
CA GLY A 537 -2.13 -28.44 0.49
C GLY A 537 -3.59 -27.96 0.41
N ARG A 538 -3.91 -26.84 1.05
CA ARG A 538 -5.29 -26.34 1.05
C ARG A 538 -5.56 -25.39 -0.08
N ASN A 539 -6.83 -25.23 -0.42
CA ASN A 539 -7.25 -24.30 -1.46
C ASN A 539 -6.96 -22.85 -1.04
N GLY A 540 -6.67 -22.02 -2.04
CA GLY A 540 -6.74 -20.57 -1.89
C GLY A 540 -8.18 -20.12 -1.68
N ALA A 541 -8.36 -18.88 -1.22
CA ALA A 541 -9.67 -18.28 -1.01
C ALA A 541 -10.01 -17.29 -2.11
N ALA A 542 -11.31 -17.04 -2.31
CA ALA A 542 -11.75 -16.02 -3.25
C ALA A 542 -11.34 -14.62 -2.78
N GLY A 543 -11.06 -13.73 -3.74
CA GLY A 543 -11.03 -12.29 -3.47
C GLY A 543 -12.41 -11.74 -3.13
N GLY A 544 -12.46 -10.50 -2.69
CA GLY A 544 -13.70 -9.74 -2.54
C GLY A 544 -14.11 -9.08 -3.85
N THR A 545 -15.38 -8.71 -3.98
CA THR A 545 -15.89 -7.93 -5.12
C THR A 545 -15.47 -6.47 -5.02
N GLY A 546 -15.48 -5.71 -6.12
CA GLY A 546 -15.18 -4.28 -6.05
C GLY A 546 -15.74 -3.47 -7.21
N THR A 547 -16.04 -2.21 -6.95
CA THR A 547 -16.65 -1.31 -7.95
C THR A 547 -15.66 -0.87 -9.03
N THR A 548 -14.37 -0.69 -8.69
CA THR A 548 -13.32 -0.39 -9.69
C THR A 548 -12.62 -1.65 -10.19
N GLY A 549 -12.73 -2.77 -9.48
CA GLY A 549 -12.22 -4.07 -9.92
C GLY A 549 -12.39 -5.17 -8.88
N GLY A 550 -12.44 -6.41 -9.34
CA GLY A 550 -12.49 -7.58 -8.47
C GLY A 550 -11.13 -7.89 -7.83
N GLY A 551 -11.17 -8.45 -6.62
CA GLY A 551 -10.00 -9.00 -5.94
C GLY A 551 -9.51 -10.29 -6.61
N ASN A 552 -8.20 -10.52 -6.56
CA ASN A 552 -7.61 -11.75 -7.10
C ASN A 552 -7.95 -12.94 -6.21
N GLY A 553 -8.10 -14.11 -6.82
CA GLY A 553 -8.20 -15.38 -6.10
C GLY A 553 -6.85 -15.81 -5.55
N GLY A 554 -6.85 -16.38 -4.34
CA GLY A 554 -5.65 -16.90 -3.71
C GLY A 554 -5.15 -18.20 -4.34
N HIS A 555 -3.85 -18.44 -4.22
CA HIS A 555 -3.20 -19.65 -4.71
C HIS A 555 -3.49 -20.85 -3.82
N GLY A 556 -3.59 -22.04 -4.41
CA GLY A 556 -3.59 -23.29 -3.68
C GLY A 556 -2.24 -23.59 -3.04
N GLY A 557 -2.24 -24.23 -1.88
CA GLY A 557 -1.05 -24.67 -1.17
C GLY A 557 -0.40 -25.88 -1.84
N ASN A 558 0.91 -25.93 -1.82
CA ASN A 558 1.68 -27.05 -2.36
C ASN A 558 1.67 -28.24 -1.39
N ALA A 559 1.85 -29.45 -1.93
CA ALA A 559 1.92 -30.68 -1.16
C ALA A 559 3.15 -31.52 -1.52
N THR A 560 3.89 -31.95 -0.51
CA THR A 560 5.04 -32.85 -0.67
C THR A 560 4.91 -34.03 0.28
N SER A 561 4.86 -35.26 -0.23
CA SER A 561 4.84 -36.48 0.59
C SER A 561 5.99 -37.43 0.27
N GLY A 562 6.64 -37.96 1.31
CA GLY A 562 7.65 -39.00 1.19
C GLY A 562 7.04 -40.38 0.99
N GLY A 563 6.02 -40.74 1.79
CA GLY A 563 5.43 -42.07 1.83
C GLY A 563 3.97 -42.17 1.36
N GLY A 564 3.16 -41.15 1.65
CA GLY A 564 1.72 -41.12 1.36
C GLY A 564 1.37 -40.32 0.11
N ASP A 565 0.09 -39.97 -0.03
CA ASP A 565 -0.42 -39.18 -1.15
C ASP A 565 -0.02 -37.69 -1.00
N ALA A 566 0.21 -37.01 -2.11
CA ALA A 566 0.38 -35.56 -2.17
C ALA A 566 -0.77 -34.93 -2.95
N ILE A 567 -1.55 -34.07 -2.28
CA ILE A 567 -2.72 -33.40 -2.85
C ILE A 567 -2.51 -31.89 -2.76
N GLY A 568 -2.22 -31.25 -3.90
CA GLY A 568 -2.11 -29.81 -4.02
C GLY A 568 -3.47 -29.14 -3.87
N GLY A 569 -3.49 -27.95 -3.27
CA GLY A 569 -4.72 -27.19 -3.11
C GLY A 569 -5.17 -26.53 -4.40
N ASN A 570 -6.46 -26.32 -4.58
CA ASN A 570 -6.96 -25.59 -5.74
C ASN A 570 -6.76 -24.07 -5.57
N GLY A 571 -6.44 -23.39 -6.65
CA GLY A 571 -6.51 -21.93 -6.72
C GLY A 571 -7.95 -21.45 -6.75
N ALA A 572 -8.21 -20.29 -6.16
CA ALA A 572 -9.55 -19.70 -6.14
C ALA A 572 -9.82 -18.81 -7.34
N ALA A 573 -11.08 -18.65 -7.71
CA ALA A 573 -11.47 -17.71 -8.76
C ALA A 573 -11.19 -16.26 -8.35
N GLY A 574 -10.80 -15.44 -9.32
CA GLY A 574 -10.86 -13.99 -9.20
C GLY A 574 -12.30 -13.51 -9.28
N THR A 575 -12.63 -12.43 -8.57
CA THR A 575 -14.00 -11.91 -8.58
C THR A 575 -14.24 -10.97 -9.76
N SER A 576 -15.51 -10.81 -10.11
CA SER A 576 -15.90 -9.85 -11.15
C SER A 576 -15.97 -8.42 -10.58
N GLY A 577 -15.71 -7.43 -11.41
CA GLY A 577 -15.75 -6.00 -11.08
C GLY A 577 -15.69 -5.14 -12.33
N ALA A 578 -15.43 -3.84 -12.23
CA ALA A 578 -15.21 -3.02 -13.44
C ALA A 578 -14.04 -3.59 -14.27
N THR A 579 -12.91 -3.90 -13.64
CA THR A 579 -11.94 -4.88 -14.15
C THR A 579 -12.08 -6.20 -13.40
N GLY A 580 -11.88 -7.32 -14.08
CA GLY A 580 -11.87 -8.64 -13.44
C GLY A 580 -10.63 -8.86 -12.57
N GLY A 581 -10.79 -9.59 -11.46
CA GLY A 581 -9.66 -10.11 -10.68
C GLY A 581 -9.06 -11.35 -11.31
N ASP A 582 -7.75 -11.55 -11.15
CA ASP A 582 -7.07 -12.75 -11.65
C ASP A 582 -7.43 -13.98 -10.80
N GLY A 583 -7.49 -15.14 -11.45
CA GLY A 583 -7.63 -16.43 -10.78
C GLY A 583 -6.32 -16.89 -10.13
N GLY A 584 -6.43 -17.60 -9.03
CA GLY A 584 -5.30 -18.18 -8.32
C GLY A 584 -4.77 -19.43 -9.02
N ASN A 585 -3.45 -19.58 -9.06
CA ASN A 585 -2.80 -20.84 -9.43
C ASN A 585 -3.16 -22.01 -8.51
N GLY A 586 -3.23 -23.21 -9.08
CA GLY A 586 -3.30 -24.46 -8.32
C GLY A 586 -1.96 -24.81 -7.68
N GLY A 587 -2.01 -25.50 -6.54
CA GLY A 587 -0.84 -25.97 -5.80
C GLY A 587 -0.21 -27.18 -6.45
N SER A 588 1.11 -27.20 -6.52
CA SER A 588 1.87 -28.35 -7.02
C SER A 588 1.89 -29.49 -6.01
N ALA A 589 1.96 -30.71 -6.51
CA ALA A 589 2.00 -31.93 -5.71
C ALA A 589 3.21 -32.80 -6.07
N THR A 590 3.90 -33.31 -5.04
CA THR A 590 5.10 -34.13 -5.17
C THR A 590 5.01 -35.33 -4.25
N ALA A 591 5.05 -36.57 -4.78
CA ALA A 591 5.07 -37.77 -3.93
C ALA A 591 6.17 -38.78 -4.27
N GLY A 592 6.77 -39.37 -3.24
CA GLY A 592 7.73 -40.47 -3.35
C GLY A 592 7.06 -41.82 -3.66
N SER A 593 6.03 -42.20 -2.91
CA SER A 593 5.34 -43.50 -3.08
C SER A 593 3.81 -43.50 -3.11
N GLY A 594 3.12 -42.41 -2.77
CA GLY A 594 1.65 -42.32 -2.89
C GLY A 594 1.17 -41.71 -4.21
N GLN A 595 -0.14 -41.47 -4.30
CA GLN A 595 -0.75 -40.76 -5.43
C GLN A 595 -0.41 -39.27 -5.40
N VAL A 596 -0.42 -38.64 -6.57
CA VAL A 596 -0.14 -37.22 -6.75
C VAL A 596 -1.34 -36.59 -7.45
N ILE A 597 -1.98 -35.64 -6.78
CA ILE A 597 -3.12 -34.89 -7.29
C ILE A 597 -2.74 -33.42 -7.25
N ALA A 598 -2.44 -32.83 -8.40
CA ALA A 598 -2.17 -31.41 -8.48
C ALA A 598 -3.45 -30.58 -8.32
N GLY A 599 -3.31 -29.39 -7.75
CA GLY A 599 -4.41 -28.47 -7.56
C GLY A 599 -4.87 -27.83 -8.86
N THR A 600 -6.17 -27.67 -9.04
CA THR A 600 -6.73 -26.96 -10.19
C THR A 600 -6.56 -25.46 -10.07
N ALA A 601 -6.51 -24.77 -11.20
CA ALA A 601 -6.49 -23.32 -11.24
C ALA A 601 -7.87 -22.68 -11.00
N GLY A 602 -7.87 -21.44 -10.54
CA GLY A 602 -9.04 -20.59 -10.45
C GLY A 602 -9.27 -19.77 -11.72
N VAL A 603 -10.53 -19.58 -12.10
CA VAL A 603 -10.91 -18.74 -13.27
C VAL A 603 -10.71 -17.26 -13.01
N GLY A 604 -10.42 -16.51 -14.08
CA GLY A 604 -10.40 -15.05 -14.05
C GLY A 604 -11.81 -14.47 -13.91
N GLY A 605 -11.93 -13.37 -13.18
CA GLY A 605 -13.19 -12.64 -13.00
C GLY A 605 -13.58 -11.83 -14.23
N ASN A 606 -14.86 -11.55 -14.41
CA ASN A 606 -15.34 -10.74 -15.53
C ASN A 606 -15.18 -9.24 -15.27
N GLY A 607 -14.78 -8.48 -16.29
CA GLY A 607 -14.70 -7.02 -16.30
C GLY A 607 -15.95 -6.39 -16.92
N THR A 608 -16.78 -5.73 -16.13
CA THR A 608 -18.04 -5.13 -16.58
C THR A 608 -17.86 -3.77 -17.28
N ALA A 609 -16.72 -3.11 -17.08
CA ALA A 609 -16.41 -1.80 -17.66
C ALA A 609 -14.94 -1.66 -18.14
N GLY A 610 -14.14 -2.72 -17.99
CA GLY A 610 -12.75 -2.81 -18.38
C GLY A 610 -12.38 -4.24 -18.79
N GLY A 611 -11.12 -4.61 -18.59
CA GLY A 611 -10.61 -5.93 -18.97
C GLY A 611 -11.07 -7.05 -18.04
N GLY A 612 -11.19 -8.27 -18.57
CA GLY A 612 -11.35 -9.49 -17.78
C GLY A 612 -10.04 -9.87 -17.07
N GLY A 613 -10.15 -10.56 -15.94
CA GLY A 613 -8.99 -11.06 -15.19
C GLY A 613 -8.41 -12.30 -15.84
N ASN A 614 -7.12 -12.58 -15.62
CA ASN A 614 -6.48 -13.76 -16.18
C ASN A 614 -6.88 -15.03 -15.41
N GLY A 615 -6.89 -16.17 -16.07
CA GLY A 615 -7.02 -17.47 -15.42
C GLY A 615 -5.72 -17.87 -14.71
N GLY A 616 -5.84 -18.62 -13.62
CA GLY A 616 -4.68 -19.17 -12.91
C GLY A 616 -4.03 -20.33 -13.67
N ASN A 617 -2.76 -20.60 -13.36
CA ASN A 617 -2.05 -21.77 -13.88
C ASN A 617 -2.40 -23.03 -13.07
N GLY A 618 -2.50 -24.17 -13.73
CA GLY A 618 -2.68 -25.47 -13.07
C GLY A 618 -1.45 -25.89 -12.26
N GLY A 619 -1.65 -26.62 -11.17
CA GLY A 619 -0.57 -27.15 -10.36
C GLY A 619 0.23 -28.23 -11.11
N GLY A 620 1.54 -28.28 -10.87
CA GLY A 620 2.40 -29.35 -11.38
C GLY A 620 2.28 -30.63 -10.56
N ALA A 621 2.45 -31.77 -11.21
CA ALA A 621 2.43 -33.08 -10.58
C ALA A 621 3.79 -33.76 -10.76
N THR A 622 4.46 -34.16 -9.68
CA THR A 622 5.75 -34.85 -9.74
C THR A 622 5.76 -36.13 -8.91
N SER A 623 6.27 -37.22 -9.48
CA SER A 623 6.33 -38.53 -8.81
C SER A 623 7.65 -39.24 -9.05
N PHE A 624 8.22 -39.81 -8.00
CA PHE A 624 9.44 -40.63 -8.03
C PHE A 624 9.16 -42.11 -7.69
N ASN A 625 7.93 -42.56 -7.95
CA ASN A 625 7.43 -43.86 -7.52
C ASN A 625 7.68 -44.96 -8.55
N PHE A 626 8.60 -45.87 -8.25
CA PHE A 626 8.91 -47.03 -9.11
C PHE A 626 7.89 -48.19 -9.07
N GLY A 627 6.93 -48.17 -8.14
CA GLY A 627 6.09 -49.33 -7.81
C GLY A 627 4.60 -49.23 -8.12
N SER A 628 4.04 -48.03 -8.37
CA SER A 628 2.60 -47.86 -8.64
C SER A 628 2.31 -47.37 -10.05
N ALA A 629 1.23 -47.85 -10.68
CA ALA A 629 0.92 -47.64 -12.09
C ALA A 629 -0.19 -46.60 -12.34
N PHE A 630 -0.45 -45.68 -11.39
CA PHE A 630 -1.49 -44.67 -11.55
C PHE A 630 -1.12 -43.65 -12.62
N THR A 631 -2.07 -43.01 -13.29
CA THR A 631 -1.77 -41.90 -14.21
C THR A 631 -1.42 -40.63 -13.43
N LEU A 632 -0.29 -40.00 -13.75
CA LEU A 632 0.11 -38.70 -13.20
C LEU A 632 -0.44 -37.60 -14.10
N VAL A 633 -1.26 -36.72 -13.53
CA VAL A 633 -1.91 -35.64 -14.30
C VAL A 633 -1.53 -34.30 -13.71
N GLY A 634 -0.91 -33.45 -14.51
CA GLY A 634 -0.78 -32.03 -14.21
C GLY A 634 -2.14 -31.36 -14.36
N ALA A 635 -2.46 -30.39 -13.50
CA ALA A 635 -3.81 -29.83 -13.50
C ALA A 635 -4.02 -28.85 -14.68
N ASP A 636 -5.25 -28.72 -15.15
CA ASP A 636 -5.57 -27.76 -16.20
C ASP A 636 -5.42 -26.30 -15.73
N GLY A 637 -4.98 -25.44 -16.64
CA GLY A 637 -5.05 -24.00 -16.50
C GLY A 637 -6.49 -23.50 -16.62
N ALA A 638 -6.81 -22.42 -15.94
CA ALA A 638 -8.16 -21.90 -15.92
C ALA A 638 -8.41 -20.87 -17.02
N ALA A 639 -9.68 -20.70 -17.39
CA ALA A 639 -10.07 -19.69 -18.36
C ALA A 639 -9.87 -18.26 -17.83
N GLY A 640 -9.52 -17.36 -18.74
CA GLY A 640 -9.58 -15.92 -18.50
C GLY A 640 -11.03 -15.43 -18.46
N GLY A 641 -11.26 -14.36 -17.70
CA GLY A 641 -12.55 -13.71 -17.59
C GLY A 641 -12.89 -12.90 -18.83
N THR A 642 -14.19 -12.70 -19.07
CA THR A 642 -14.66 -11.81 -20.15
C THR A 642 -14.47 -10.34 -19.77
N GLY A 643 -14.31 -9.44 -20.74
CA GLY A 643 -14.18 -8.01 -20.48
C GLY A 643 -14.75 -7.13 -21.58
N THR A 644 -15.07 -5.88 -21.28
CA THR A 644 -15.58 -4.93 -22.29
C THR A 644 -14.47 -4.34 -23.16
N THR A 645 -13.26 -4.15 -22.61
CA THR A 645 -12.10 -3.60 -23.35
C THR A 645 -11.18 -4.71 -23.86
N ALA A 646 -10.95 -5.74 -23.06
CA ALA A 646 -10.15 -6.90 -23.41
C ALA A 646 -10.60 -8.12 -22.58
N GLY A 647 -10.59 -9.31 -23.17
CA GLY A 647 -10.69 -10.54 -22.42
C GLY A 647 -9.39 -10.85 -21.66
N GLY A 648 -9.51 -11.54 -20.53
CA GLY A 648 -8.35 -12.01 -19.77
C GLY A 648 -7.68 -13.20 -20.45
N ASN A 649 -6.38 -13.40 -20.23
CA ASN A 649 -5.68 -14.56 -20.77
C ASN A 649 -6.04 -15.83 -19.99
N GLY A 650 -6.06 -16.97 -20.67
CA GLY A 650 -6.13 -18.28 -20.01
C GLY A 650 -4.80 -18.63 -19.34
N GLY A 651 -4.89 -19.37 -18.24
CA GLY A 651 -3.70 -19.84 -17.52
C GLY A 651 -3.10 -21.08 -18.16
N ASN A 652 -1.83 -21.35 -17.88
CA ASN A 652 -1.13 -22.51 -18.42
C ASN A 652 -1.53 -23.79 -17.68
N GLY A 653 -1.51 -24.92 -18.38
CA GLY A 653 -1.61 -26.25 -17.78
C GLY A 653 -0.38 -26.59 -16.95
N GLY A 654 -0.57 -27.37 -15.89
CA GLY A 654 0.50 -27.87 -15.04
C GLY A 654 1.25 -29.02 -15.68
N SER A 655 2.57 -29.07 -15.49
CA SER A 655 3.39 -30.16 -16.00
C SER A 655 3.25 -31.43 -15.17
N ALA A 656 3.40 -32.59 -15.82
CA ALA A 656 3.53 -33.89 -15.17
C ALA A 656 4.95 -34.42 -15.35
N TYR A 657 5.66 -34.66 -14.25
CA TYR A 657 7.00 -35.25 -14.25
C TYR A 657 7.01 -36.57 -13.48
N ARG A 658 7.40 -37.66 -14.15
CA ARG A 658 7.43 -38.99 -13.56
C ARG A 658 8.77 -39.67 -13.77
N ASP A 659 9.29 -40.23 -12.68
CA ASP A 659 10.33 -41.26 -12.69
C ASP A 659 9.73 -42.53 -12.06
N GLY A 660 9.41 -43.55 -12.90
CA GLY A 660 8.73 -44.77 -12.46
C GLY A 660 7.52 -45.21 -13.32
N ALA A 661 6.59 -45.97 -12.73
CA ALA A 661 5.49 -46.62 -13.46
C ALA A 661 4.23 -45.75 -13.65
N GLY A 662 3.47 -46.01 -14.72
CA GLY A 662 2.22 -45.33 -15.11
C GLY A 662 2.40 -44.20 -16.14
N ASP A 663 1.31 -43.73 -16.74
CA ASP A 663 1.30 -42.61 -17.71
C ASP A 663 1.55 -41.22 -17.09
N ALA A 664 2.22 -40.33 -17.81
CA ALA A 664 2.33 -38.90 -17.47
C ALA A 664 1.51 -38.05 -18.44
N ILE A 665 0.61 -37.21 -17.93
CA ILE A 665 -0.28 -36.36 -18.71
C ILE A 665 -0.15 -34.91 -18.26
N GLY A 666 0.28 -34.03 -19.15
CA GLY A 666 0.29 -32.59 -18.91
C GLY A 666 -1.12 -32.00 -18.88
N GLY A 667 -1.35 -31.02 -18.02
CA GLY A 667 -2.64 -30.32 -17.95
C GLY A 667 -2.88 -29.46 -19.18
N LYS A 668 -4.14 -29.23 -19.55
CA LYS A 668 -4.48 -28.37 -20.68
C LYS A 668 -4.31 -26.89 -20.33
N GLY A 669 -4.01 -26.07 -21.33
CA GLY A 669 -4.10 -24.62 -21.23
C GLY A 669 -5.55 -24.14 -21.09
N GLY A 670 -5.76 -23.09 -20.31
CA GLY A 670 -7.06 -22.44 -20.17
C GLY A 670 -7.40 -21.57 -21.37
N ASN A 671 -8.69 -21.42 -21.68
CA ASN A 671 -9.12 -20.55 -22.78
C ASN A 671 -8.96 -19.07 -22.42
N GLY A 672 -8.62 -18.24 -23.40
CA GLY A 672 -8.72 -16.79 -23.29
C GLY A 672 -10.18 -16.35 -23.17
N GLY A 673 -10.42 -15.31 -22.38
CA GLY A 673 -11.73 -14.71 -22.24
C GLY A 673 -12.09 -13.84 -23.44
N ASP A 674 -13.38 -13.61 -23.64
CA ASP A 674 -13.86 -12.72 -24.69
C ASP A 674 -13.76 -11.24 -24.29
N GLY A 675 -13.61 -10.33 -25.26
CA GLY A 675 -13.80 -8.91 -24.98
C GLY A 675 -13.65 -7.97 -26.16
N GLY A 676 -13.34 -6.70 -25.89
CA GLY A 676 -13.06 -5.71 -26.94
C GLY A 676 -11.99 -6.24 -27.89
N SER A 677 -10.83 -6.59 -27.34
CA SER A 677 -9.92 -7.60 -27.90
C SER A 677 -10.07 -8.94 -27.16
N GLY A 678 -9.92 -10.05 -27.86
CA GLY A 678 -9.93 -11.37 -27.24
C GLY A 678 -8.68 -11.64 -26.41
N GLY A 679 -8.82 -12.36 -25.29
CA GLY A 679 -7.70 -12.82 -24.48
C GLY A 679 -6.98 -14.01 -25.11
N HIS A 680 -5.70 -14.18 -24.81
CA HIS A 680 -4.91 -15.31 -25.32
C HIS A 680 -5.22 -16.61 -24.57
N GLY A 681 -5.17 -17.73 -25.27
CA GLY A 681 -5.20 -19.05 -24.65
C GLY A 681 -3.88 -19.39 -23.94
N GLY A 682 -3.98 -20.14 -22.84
CA GLY A 682 -2.82 -20.62 -22.08
C GLY A 682 -2.11 -21.78 -22.77
N MET A 683 -0.84 -21.99 -22.45
CA MET A 683 -0.08 -23.13 -22.97
C MET A 683 -0.49 -24.43 -22.28
N GLY A 684 -0.42 -25.55 -23.00
CA GLY A 684 -0.50 -26.87 -22.42
C GLY A 684 0.72 -27.20 -21.55
N GLY A 685 0.51 -28.02 -20.52
CA GLY A 685 1.55 -28.47 -19.61
C GLY A 685 2.40 -29.57 -20.22
N ASP A 686 3.66 -29.63 -19.82
CA ASP A 686 4.60 -30.64 -20.30
C ASP A 686 4.34 -32.00 -19.65
N ALA A 687 4.73 -33.08 -20.34
CA ALA A 687 4.71 -34.43 -19.82
C ALA A 687 6.08 -35.08 -19.98
N VAL A 688 6.77 -35.36 -18.87
CA VAL A 688 8.07 -36.03 -18.87
C VAL A 688 7.96 -37.33 -18.11
N ARG A 689 8.38 -38.42 -18.73
CA ARG A 689 8.36 -39.75 -18.12
C ARG A 689 9.68 -40.48 -18.39
N LEU A 690 10.36 -40.82 -17.30
CA LEU A 690 11.66 -41.48 -17.28
C LEU A 690 11.53 -42.95 -16.86
N GLY A 691 12.47 -43.79 -17.30
CA GLY A 691 12.53 -45.22 -17.02
C GLY A 691 11.93 -46.14 -18.10
N ALA A 692 12.54 -47.31 -18.29
CA ALA A 692 12.16 -48.27 -19.33
C ALA A 692 10.80 -48.95 -19.05
N SER A 693 9.73 -48.47 -19.69
CA SER A 693 8.36 -48.97 -19.49
C SER A 693 7.43 -48.79 -20.70
N THR A 694 6.26 -49.44 -20.70
CA THR A 694 5.23 -49.35 -21.77
C THR A 694 4.27 -48.17 -21.63
N TRP A 695 4.42 -47.35 -20.60
CA TRP A 695 3.53 -46.22 -20.33
C TRP A 695 3.74 -45.09 -21.32
N THR A 696 2.93 -44.05 -21.28
CA THR A 696 2.97 -42.95 -22.25
C THR A 696 3.27 -41.62 -21.57
N ALA A 697 3.82 -40.68 -22.35
CA ALA A 697 3.91 -39.27 -21.99
C ALA A 697 3.04 -38.48 -22.96
N THR A 698 1.97 -37.85 -22.48
CA THR A 698 1.05 -37.06 -23.30
C THR A 698 1.02 -35.64 -22.77
N ALA A 699 1.54 -34.69 -23.51
CA ALA A 699 1.50 -33.31 -23.08
C ALA A 699 0.10 -32.70 -23.24
N GLY A 700 -0.15 -31.62 -22.51
CA GLY A 700 -1.42 -30.93 -22.53
C GLY A 700 -1.64 -30.16 -23.84
N ASP A 701 -2.88 -30.11 -24.29
CA ASP A 701 -3.29 -29.22 -25.38
C ASP A 701 -3.25 -27.74 -24.91
N GLY A 702 -2.98 -26.82 -25.82
CA GLY A 702 -3.16 -25.39 -25.58
C GLY A 702 -4.63 -24.99 -25.36
N GLY A 703 -4.86 -23.82 -24.80
CA GLY A 703 -6.19 -23.23 -24.63
C GLY A 703 -6.61 -22.37 -25.84
N GLY A 704 -7.89 -22.32 -26.16
CA GLY A 704 -8.40 -21.49 -27.26
C GLY A 704 -8.26 -19.99 -27.00
N GLY A 705 -8.07 -19.21 -28.05
CA GLY A 705 -8.14 -17.74 -27.98
C GLY A 705 -9.56 -17.23 -27.82
N GLY A 706 -9.74 -16.17 -27.04
CA GLY A 706 -11.03 -15.51 -26.85
C GLY A 706 -11.43 -14.64 -28.03
N SER A 707 -12.73 -14.33 -28.15
CA SER A 707 -13.26 -13.50 -29.23
C SER A 707 -13.11 -12.00 -28.97
N GLY A 708 -12.85 -11.23 -30.04
CA GLY A 708 -12.70 -9.77 -30.04
C GLY A 708 -13.86 -9.06 -30.74
N PHE A 709 -14.84 -8.55 -29.99
CA PHE A 709 -16.05 -7.95 -30.57
C PHE A 709 -15.84 -6.53 -31.11
N GLN A 710 -14.76 -5.86 -30.73
CA GLN A 710 -14.41 -4.50 -31.18
C GLN A 710 -12.99 -4.41 -31.77
N GLY A 711 -12.24 -5.50 -31.72
CA GLY A 711 -10.82 -5.57 -32.06
C GLY A 711 -10.45 -6.98 -32.53
N ALA A 712 -9.18 -7.34 -32.33
CA ALA A 712 -8.67 -8.62 -32.77
C ALA A 712 -9.10 -9.76 -31.81
N GLY A 713 -9.26 -10.96 -32.36
CA GLY A 713 -9.37 -12.18 -31.57
C GLY A 713 -8.05 -12.51 -30.88
N GLY A 714 -8.11 -13.22 -29.76
CA GLY A 714 -6.93 -13.65 -29.03
C GLY A 714 -6.25 -14.84 -29.71
N ASN A 715 -4.94 -14.94 -29.60
CA ASN A 715 -4.21 -16.12 -30.11
C ASN A 715 -4.54 -17.37 -29.30
N GLY A 716 -4.55 -18.53 -29.96
CA GLY A 716 -4.58 -19.83 -29.32
C GLY A 716 -3.27 -20.14 -28.61
N GLY A 717 -3.34 -20.93 -27.54
CA GLY A 717 -2.18 -21.39 -26.79
C GLY A 717 -1.46 -22.54 -27.48
N ASN A 718 -0.16 -22.64 -27.22
CA ASN A 718 0.66 -23.73 -27.74
C ASN A 718 0.42 -25.02 -26.96
N GLY A 719 0.58 -26.16 -27.61
CA GLY A 719 0.63 -27.46 -26.96
C GLY A 719 1.92 -27.65 -26.15
N GLY A 720 1.84 -28.47 -25.10
CA GLY A 720 2.97 -28.78 -24.24
C GLY A 720 3.97 -29.77 -24.88
N PHE A 721 5.16 -29.85 -24.30
CA PHE A 721 6.21 -30.77 -24.71
C PHE A 721 6.06 -32.14 -24.04
N ALA A 722 6.27 -33.22 -24.80
CA ALA A 722 6.23 -34.59 -24.28
C ALA A 722 7.56 -35.32 -24.45
N GLU A 723 8.01 -35.99 -23.39
CA GLU A 723 9.21 -36.80 -23.38
C GLU A 723 8.99 -38.15 -22.71
N GLY A 724 9.34 -39.22 -23.40
CA GLY A 724 9.24 -40.58 -22.91
C GLY A 724 10.53 -41.37 -23.03
N GLU A 725 10.91 -42.05 -21.95
CA GLU A 725 11.84 -43.18 -21.96
C GLU A 725 11.07 -44.50 -21.96
N GLY A 726 11.55 -45.51 -22.69
CA GLY A 726 10.90 -46.83 -22.77
C GLY A 726 10.05 -47.04 -24.03
N SER A 727 9.13 -48.00 -24.00
CA SER A 727 8.45 -48.53 -25.18
C SER A 727 7.06 -47.96 -25.46
N GLY A 728 6.54 -47.05 -24.63
CA GLY A 728 5.29 -46.36 -24.93
C GLY A 728 5.52 -44.92 -25.36
N ASP A 729 4.51 -44.34 -25.97
CA ASP A 729 4.67 -43.18 -26.85
C ASP A 729 4.87 -41.86 -26.11
N ALA A 730 5.49 -40.90 -26.80
CA ALA A 730 5.64 -39.52 -26.40
C ALA A 730 4.86 -38.62 -27.36
N THR A 731 3.72 -38.10 -26.92
CA THR A 731 2.78 -37.32 -27.72
C THR A 731 2.76 -35.86 -27.27
N GLY A 732 3.29 -34.97 -28.11
CA GLY A 732 3.22 -33.53 -27.92
C GLY A 732 1.78 -33.03 -27.95
N GLY A 733 1.50 -31.98 -27.19
CA GLY A 733 0.16 -31.42 -27.08
C GLY A 733 -0.24 -30.69 -28.36
N ARG A 734 -1.53 -30.59 -28.65
CA ARG A 734 -1.99 -29.81 -29.81
C ARG A 734 -2.01 -28.32 -29.51
N GLY A 735 -1.70 -27.52 -30.51
CA GLY A 735 -1.97 -26.10 -30.52
C GLY A 735 -3.48 -25.83 -30.61
N ALA A 736 -3.94 -24.75 -29.98
CA ALA A 736 -5.35 -24.42 -29.96
C ALA A 736 -5.72 -23.35 -30.98
N ALA A 737 -7.01 -23.28 -31.31
CA ALA A 737 -7.50 -22.30 -32.27
C ALA A 737 -7.39 -20.86 -31.74
N GLY A 738 -7.10 -19.93 -32.65
CA GLY A 738 -7.24 -18.50 -32.41
C GLY A 738 -8.71 -18.07 -32.35
N GLY A 739 -8.98 -17.04 -31.56
CA GLY A 739 -10.32 -16.48 -31.41
C GLY A 739 -10.73 -15.62 -32.61
N THR A 740 -12.03 -15.45 -32.79
CA THR A 740 -12.56 -14.59 -33.86
C THR A 740 -12.43 -13.11 -33.51
N GLY A 741 -12.27 -12.20 -34.48
CA GLY A 741 -12.25 -10.76 -34.19
C GLY A 741 -12.70 -9.84 -35.31
N THR A 742 -13.29 -8.70 -34.96
CA THR A 742 -13.83 -7.76 -35.98
C THR A 742 -12.75 -7.06 -36.80
N THR A 743 -11.59 -6.76 -36.22
CA THR A 743 -10.46 -6.16 -36.96
C THR A 743 -9.49 -7.20 -37.51
N GLY A 744 -9.39 -8.35 -36.84
CA GLY A 744 -8.57 -9.48 -37.26
C GLY A 744 -8.81 -10.71 -36.39
N GLY A 745 -8.69 -11.90 -36.96
CA GLY A 745 -8.69 -13.14 -36.19
C GLY A 745 -7.38 -13.34 -35.43
N GLY A 746 -7.44 -14.07 -34.31
CA GLY A 746 -6.25 -14.47 -33.57
C GLY A 746 -5.51 -15.61 -34.28
N ASN A 747 -4.21 -15.71 -34.08
CA ASN A 747 -3.42 -16.81 -34.64
C ASN A 747 -3.71 -18.12 -33.89
N GLY A 748 -3.62 -19.25 -34.59
CA GLY A 748 -3.58 -20.56 -33.97
C GLY A 748 -2.27 -20.79 -33.20
N GLY A 749 -2.35 -21.57 -32.12
CA GLY A 749 -1.18 -21.98 -31.34
C GLY A 749 -0.39 -23.07 -32.04
N ASN A 750 0.90 -23.17 -31.72
CA ASN A 750 1.75 -24.23 -32.27
C ASN A 750 1.52 -25.56 -31.55
N GLY A 751 1.66 -26.66 -32.28
CA GLY A 751 1.75 -27.99 -31.72
C GLY A 751 3.05 -28.19 -30.93
N GLY A 752 2.97 -28.98 -29.86
CA GLY A 752 4.09 -29.36 -29.01
C GLY A 752 4.92 -30.49 -29.61
N GLU A 753 6.19 -30.54 -29.24
CA GLU A 753 7.09 -31.61 -29.67
C GLU A 753 6.86 -32.89 -28.88
N GLY A 754 6.84 -34.03 -29.60
CA GLY A 754 6.93 -35.37 -29.01
C GLY A 754 8.35 -35.92 -29.15
N ARG A 755 8.98 -36.29 -28.04
CA ARG A 755 10.37 -36.76 -27.98
C ARG A 755 10.46 -38.13 -27.33
N SER A 756 10.95 -39.12 -28.06
CA SER A 756 11.15 -40.48 -27.53
C SER A 756 12.64 -40.83 -27.45
N LEU A 757 13.07 -41.17 -26.23
CA LEU A 757 14.40 -41.67 -25.87
C LEU A 757 14.42 -43.21 -25.78
N GLY A 758 13.32 -43.88 -26.12
CA GLY A 758 13.16 -45.33 -25.98
C GLY A 758 12.79 -46.01 -27.29
N THR A 759 11.87 -46.98 -27.22
CA THR A 759 11.38 -47.76 -28.37
C THR A 759 9.92 -47.46 -28.71
N GLY A 760 9.27 -46.52 -28.01
CA GLY A 760 7.92 -46.03 -28.32
C GLY A 760 7.94 -44.92 -29.37
N ASP A 761 6.78 -44.61 -29.93
CA ASP A 761 6.64 -43.62 -30.99
C ASP A 761 6.81 -42.19 -30.46
N ALA A 762 7.30 -41.31 -31.32
CA ALA A 762 7.36 -39.86 -31.09
C ALA A 762 6.29 -39.20 -31.97
N ILE A 763 5.33 -38.51 -31.36
CA ILE A 763 4.19 -37.91 -32.05
C ILE A 763 4.18 -36.42 -31.75
N GLY A 764 4.37 -35.58 -32.76
CA GLY A 764 4.20 -34.13 -32.64
C GLY A 764 2.73 -33.76 -32.62
N GLY A 765 2.35 -32.75 -31.84
CA GLY A 765 0.98 -32.27 -31.81
C GLY A 765 0.63 -31.42 -33.02
N ASP A 766 -0.62 -31.39 -33.45
CA ASP A 766 -1.06 -30.53 -34.55
C ASP A 766 -1.07 -29.05 -34.17
N GLY A 767 -0.86 -28.17 -35.15
CA GLY A 767 -1.06 -26.74 -35.03
C GLY A 767 -2.54 -26.37 -34.97
N GLY A 768 -2.84 -25.32 -34.21
CA GLY A 768 -4.20 -24.80 -34.08
C GLY A 768 -4.61 -23.95 -35.28
N ASN A 769 -5.91 -23.88 -35.56
CA ASN A 769 -6.41 -23.04 -36.64
C ASN A 769 -6.40 -21.55 -36.29
N GLY A 770 -6.15 -20.69 -37.27
CA GLY A 770 -6.35 -19.25 -37.15
C GLY A 770 -7.84 -18.90 -37.02
N GLY A 771 -8.12 -17.86 -36.24
CA GLY A 771 -9.48 -17.34 -36.06
C GLY A 771 -9.95 -16.52 -37.25
N ASP A 772 -11.26 -16.46 -37.45
CA ASP A 772 -11.86 -15.60 -38.47
C ASP A 772 -11.88 -14.14 -38.03
N GLY A 773 -11.77 -13.21 -38.97
CA GLY A 773 -11.92 -11.80 -38.63
C GLY A 773 -11.78 -10.81 -39.77
N GLY A 774 -11.63 -9.53 -39.45
CA GLY A 774 -11.41 -8.46 -40.44
C GLY A 774 -10.36 -8.87 -41.47
N SER A 775 -9.13 -9.13 -40.99
CA SER A 775 -8.20 -10.09 -41.60
C SER A 775 -8.29 -11.45 -40.90
N GLY A 776 -8.07 -12.54 -41.61
CA GLY A 776 -7.95 -13.86 -40.99
C GLY A 776 -6.68 -14.02 -40.17
N GLY A 777 -6.73 -14.77 -39.07
CA GLY A 777 -5.56 -15.14 -38.28
C GLY A 777 -4.77 -16.27 -38.93
N HIS A 778 -3.47 -16.36 -38.68
CA HIS A 778 -2.63 -17.42 -39.23
C HIS A 778 -2.84 -18.75 -38.49
N GLY A 779 -2.73 -19.87 -39.20
CA GLY A 779 -2.65 -21.20 -38.61
C GLY A 779 -1.33 -21.41 -37.87
N GLY A 780 -1.38 -22.19 -36.79
CA GLY A 780 -0.21 -22.55 -35.99
C GLY A 780 0.63 -23.64 -36.66
N MET A 781 1.91 -23.70 -36.34
CA MET A 781 2.80 -24.74 -36.86
C MET A 781 2.51 -26.09 -36.19
N GLY A 782 2.68 -27.18 -36.94
CA GLY A 782 2.71 -28.53 -36.40
C GLY A 782 3.95 -28.79 -35.54
N GLY A 783 3.79 -29.60 -34.51
CA GLY A 783 4.83 -29.96 -33.55
C GLY A 783 5.84 -30.95 -34.14
N ALA A 784 7.09 -30.85 -33.68
CA ALA A 784 8.13 -31.78 -34.10
C ALA A 784 7.96 -33.17 -33.48
N ALA A 785 8.55 -34.18 -34.13
CA ALA A 785 8.68 -35.53 -33.61
C ALA A 785 10.14 -35.99 -33.67
N THR A 786 10.71 -36.34 -32.51
CA THR A 786 12.14 -36.62 -32.40
C THR A 786 12.38 -37.98 -31.75
N LEU A 787 13.06 -38.87 -32.49
CA LEU A 787 13.60 -40.14 -31.96
C LEU A 787 15.09 -39.97 -31.62
N LEU A 788 15.48 -40.32 -30.40
CA LEU A 788 16.89 -40.26 -29.96
C LEU A 788 17.52 -41.64 -29.69
N ASN A 789 16.73 -42.71 -29.58
CA ASN A 789 17.22 -44.07 -29.32
C ASN A 789 16.75 -45.05 -30.41
N ILE A 790 17.62 -45.99 -30.79
CA ILE A 790 17.62 -46.64 -32.11
C ILE A 790 17.24 -48.12 -31.97
N VAL A 791 15.94 -48.43 -31.95
CA VAL A 791 15.42 -49.81 -32.07
C VAL A 791 14.31 -49.84 -33.13
N PRO A 792 14.19 -50.88 -33.98
CA PRO A 792 13.59 -50.78 -35.32
C PRO A 792 12.06 -50.65 -35.42
N THR A 793 11.34 -50.42 -34.33
CA THR A 793 9.86 -50.42 -34.32
C THR A 793 9.23 -49.05 -34.10
N ALA A 794 9.99 -48.06 -33.67
CA ALA A 794 9.45 -46.73 -33.37
C ALA A 794 9.27 -45.88 -34.63
N THR A 795 8.25 -45.04 -34.62
CA THR A 795 7.90 -44.09 -35.67
C THR A 795 7.93 -42.66 -35.11
N ALA A 796 8.57 -41.74 -35.84
CA ALA A 796 8.43 -40.31 -35.63
C ALA A 796 7.35 -39.77 -36.57
N THR A 797 6.24 -39.27 -36.03
CA THR A 797 5.16 -38.64 -36.80
C THR A 797 5.00 -37.21 -36.33
N ALA A 798 5.41 -36.24 -37.14
CA ALA A 798 5.24 -34.83 -36.79
C ALA A 798 3.79 -34.38 -37.02
N GLY A 799 3.38 -33.35 -36.28
CA GLY A 799 2.01 -32.84 -36.33
C GLY A 799 1.74 -32.02 -37.59
N ASP A 800 0.48 -31.95 -37.98
CA ASP A 800 0.03 -31.14 -39.13
C ASP A 800 -0.02 -29.65 -38.76
N GLY A 801 0.17 -28.76 -39.74
CA GLY A 801 -0.03 -27.33 -39.59
C GLY A 801 -1.51 -26.96 -39.57
N GLY A 802 -1.88 -25.97 -38.77
CA GLY A 802 -3.26 -25.50 -38.64
C GLY A 802 -3.73 -24.68 -39.85
N ASP A 803 -5.03 -24.66 -40.10
CA ASP A 803 -5.62 -23.85 -41.17
C ASP A 803 -5.61 -22.35 -40.83
N GLY A 804 -5.46 -21.49 -41.85
CA GLY A 804 -5.63 -20.05 -41.72
C GLY A 804 -7.10 -19.63 -41.61
N GLY A 805 -7.38 -18.61 -40.81
CA GLY A 805 -8.72 -18.07 -40.62
C GLY A 805 -9.20 -17.22 -41.81
N SER A 806 -10.51 -17.04 -41.93
CA SER A 806 -11.12 -16.26 -43.01
C SER A 806 -11.13 -14.75 -42.71
N GLY A 807 -10.76 -13.95 -43.70
CA GLY A 807 -10.86 -12.50 -43.75
C GLY A 807 -12.22 -12.06 -44.30
N ILE A 808 -13.09 -11.49 -43.45
CA ILE A 808 -14.39 -10.97 -43.88
C ILE A 808 -14.31 -9.61 -44.59
N GLN A 809 -13.26 -8.82 -44.32
CA GLN A 809 -13.07 -7.47 -44.88
C GLN A 809 -11.67 -7.24 -45.45
N GLY A 810 -10.76 -8.22 -45.31
CA GLY A 810 -9.34 -8.13 -45.66
C GLY A 810 -8.78 -9.48 -46.11
N ALA A 811 -7.45 -9.64 -45.97
CA ALA A 811 -6.79 -10.86 -46.39
C ALA A 811 -7.21 -12.07 -45.51
N GLY A 812 -7.26 -13.25 -46.12
CA GLY A 812 -7.31 -14.50 -45.36
C GLY A 812 -5.96 -14.75 -44.66
N GLY A 813 -5.98 -15.46 -43.53
CA GLY A 813 -4.76 -15.83 -42.83
C GLY A 813 -4.03 -16.96 -43.53
N ASP A 814 -2.71 -16.99 -43.42
CA ASP A 814 -1.91 -18.11 -43.97
C ASP A 814 -2.11 -19.38 -43.15
N GLY A 815 -2.03 -20.55 -43.79
CA GLY A 815 -1.95 -21.83 -43.11
C GLY A 815 -0.59 -22.03 -42.44
N GLY A 816 -0.57 -22.78 -41.35
CA GLY A 816 0.65 -23.10 -40.61
C GLY A 816 1.50 -24.16 -41.29
N ASP A 817 2.80 -24.13 -41.06
CA ASP A 817 3.72 -25.15 -41.55
C ASP A 817 3.53 -26.48 -40.81
N GLY A 818 3.72 -27.61 -41.51
CA GLY A 818 3.77 -28.93 -40.89
C GLY A 818 5.05 -29.16 -40.09
N GLY A 819 4.97 -29.98 -39.04
CA GLY A 819 6.09 -30.26 -38.15
C GLY A 819 7.19 -31.11 -38.78
N THR A 820 8.40 -31.02 -38.24
CA THR A 820 9.56 -31.83 -38.67
C THR A 820 9.65 -33.15 -37.91
N ALA A 821 9.87 -34.26 -38.60
CA ALA A 821 10.15 -35.56 -37.98
C ALA A 821 11.63 -35.94 -38.18
N THR A 822 12.28 -36.42 -37.11
CA THR A 822 13.70 -36.79 -37.11
C THR A 822 13.90 -38.19 -36.55
N SER A 823 14.75 -38.99 -37.22
CA SER A 823 15.16 -40.33 -36.80
C SER A 823 16.67 -40.52 -36.95
N PRO A 824 17.37 -41.20 -36.02
CA PRO A 824 18.77 -41.50 -36.17
C PRO A 824 19.02 -42.55 -37.27
N SER A 825 20.25 -42.58 -37.81
CA SER A 825 20.69 -43.47 -38.90
C SER A 825 21.93 -44.27 -38.48
N PRO A 826 22.10 -45.59 -38.78
CA PRO A 826 21.14 -46.69 -39.10
C PRO A 826 21.10 -47.83 -38.04
N PRO A 827 20.05 -48.70 -38.02
CA PRO A 827 18.94 -48.80 -38.99
C PRO A 827 17.82 -47.77 -38.73
N PRO A 828 17.16 -47.24 -39.77
CA PRO A 828 16.23 -46.12 -39.60
C PRO A 828 14.89 -46.56 -39.00
N GLY A 829 14.39 -45.82 -38.01
CA GLY A 829 12.95 -45.77 -37.74
C GLY A 829 12.23 -45.01 -38.86
N ASN A 830 10.90 -45.15 -38.95
CA ASN A 830 10.11 -44.39 -39.92
C ASN A 830 9.93 -42.95 -39.43
N ALA A 831 10.18 -41.96 -40.29
CA ALA A 831 9.97 -40.54 -39.99
C ALA A 831 9.04 -39.91 -41.03
N PHE A 832 7.90 -39.38 -40.56
CA PHE A 832 6.87 -38.74 -41.37
C PHE A 832 6.72 -37.28 -40.93
N GLY A 833 7.09 -36.34 -41.80
CA GLY A 833 6.84 -34.92 -41.60
C GLY A 833 5.35 -34.60 -41.68
N GLY A 834 4.93 -33.53 -41.01
CA GLY A 834 3.55 -33.06 -41.01
C GLY A 834 3.16 -32.38 -42.32
N THR A 835 1.87 -32.41 -42.62
CA THR A 835 1.30 -31.65 -43.74
C THR A 835 1.14 -30.17 -43.35
N GLY A 836 1.14 -29.27 -44.33
CA GLY A 836 0.91 -27.84 -44.09
C GLY A 836 -0.58 -27.55 -44.10
N GLY A 837 -1.01 -26.57 -43.30
CA GLY A 837 -2.41 -26.15 -43.22
C GLY A 837 -2.85 -25.37 -44.45
N THR A 838 -4.17 -25.30 -44.67
CA THR A 838 -4.74 -24.54 -45.78
C THR A 838 -4.79 -23.04 -45.48
N GLY A 839 -4.67 -22.20 -46.51
CA GLY A 839 -4.84 -20.76 -46.37
C GLY A 839 -6.32 -20.37 -46.22
N GLY A 840 -6.59 -19.36 -45.41
CA GLY A 840 -7.93 -18.86 -45.16
C GLY A 840 -8.52 -18.07 -46.32
N THR A 841 -9.85 -17.98 -46.37
CA THR A 841 -10.55 -17.25 -47.44
C THR A 841 -10.48 -15.73 -47.22
N GLY A 842 -10.35 -14.91 -48.26
CA GLY A 842 -10.26 -13.44 -48.14
C GLY A 842 -9.72 -12.76 -49.42
N THR A 843 -9.47 -11.45 -49.38
CA THR A 843 -8.88 -10.71 -50.52
C THR A 843 -7.63 -9.90 -50.12
N PRO A 844 -6.41 -10.38 -50.46
CA PRO A 844 -6.12 -11.67 -51.12
C PRO A 844 -6.38 -12.88 -50.19
N PRO A 845 -6.61 -14.09 -50.74
CA PRO A 845 -6.64 -15.31 -49.94
C PRO A 845 -5.30 -15.56 -49.24
N GLY A 846 -5.33 -16.26 -48.10
CA GLY A 846 -4.12 -16.69 -47.40
C GLY A 846 -3.36 -17.75 -48.19
N GLN A 847 -2.06 -17.88 -47.92
CA GLN A 847 -1.22 -18.91 -48.51
C GLN A 847 -1.34 -20.23 -47.72
N PRO A 848 -1.31 -21.41 -48.37
CA PRO A 848 -1.11 -22.67 -47.68
C PRO A 848 0.26 -22.73 -47.00
N GLY A 849 0.34 -23.40 -45.86
CA GLY A 849 1.60 -23.64 -45.15
C GLY A 849 2.50 -24.64 -45.87
N ALA A 850 3.80 -24.60 -45.55
CA ALA A 850 4.78 -25.54 -46.08
C ALA A 850 4.67 -26.92 -45.42
N HIS A 851 5.07 -27.97 -46.14
CA HIS A 851 5.18 -29.32 -45.58
C HIS A 851 6.45 -29.47 -44.74
N GLY A 852 6.36 -30.26 -43.66
CA GLY A 852 7.52 -30.67 -42.87
C GLY A 852 8.43 -31.62 -43.66
N ALA A 853 9.73 -31.31 -43.70
CA ALA A 853 10.70 -32.22 -44.31
C ALA A 853 11.13 -33.31 -43.29
N PRO A 854 11.15 -34.60 -43.67
CA PRO A 854 11.85 -35.61 -42.89
C PRO A 854 13.37 -35.35 -42.95
N GLN A 855 14.05 -35.24 -41.81
CA GLN A 855 15.51 -35.09 -41.74
C GLN A 855 16.22 -36.35 -41.26
#